data_AF-A0AA96RB75-F1
#
_entry.id   AF-A0AA96RB75-F1
#
_cell.length_a   1.000
_cell.length_b   1.000
_cell.length_c   1.000
_cell.angle_alpha   90.00
_cell.angle_beta   90.00
_cell.angle_gamma   90.00
#
_symmetry.space_group_name_H-M   'P 1'
#
loop_
_entity.id
_entity.type
_entity.pdbx_description
1 polymer ?
#
loop_
_entity_poly.entity_id
_entity_poly.type
_entity_poly.pdbx_seq_one_letter_code
_entity_poly.pdbx_strand_id
1 'polypeptide(L)'
;MNSQAISRAADSMRQAGDKGNAEKMGELRKKLEEKELYVAFCGHFSAGKSSMINKLCGTRLLPSSPIPTSANVVTIRNGEASAIIHRAGSEGSGAAEERIPLEELDAYCKNGTDIESVEIHHPIPLLKGHTALLDTPGIDSTDDAHKMATESALHLADVVFYVMDYNHVQSEMNLVFTKMLKDWGKPLYLIINQIDKHREAELSFEQYRRSVEEAFAGWNIVPDGILYLSLRQPDHPHNEFSKLVWLLDRLMKEAEPLRDWSVRRSAFHLVAQHAAYLTDSNREEKLSLQQAADAEQGEGGSLPALYDKLAKQLSDERQKPVALFNEWKKEINSIVENANLIPAPTRDLAHHYLESRRPGFKTGWFASAAKNQRESEARLAALHEDFSGKVTAALEWHLKDYLKKLVNAYAPGEARLPGEAEALHVELTPDTLSGLVSTGAVFSNEYTMTYSKLMASEIKSDYRKMAMELLEKLRAAVERSSLSEADALEKELKRLEGKLASYRKLQELEQEEQTQLNQVKAALAGTGEEHAPRLPHPEDYREVPGKAPGTEAGKSWPAAETGAAAERKAASSVAVLTEEPPQAAASRTTSLLTDRHHRGRLESSAGRLKEAAHLLQEIPAMKSQVRSMLDKAERLEKNRFTIALFGAFSAGKSSFANALLGERILPVSPNPTTAAINMILPVDQEHPHGTVVVRMKSPAYMLDEVQHSLKVLGVEGGGWEDSLRSIRGLTPDRVTEAGKPHYSFLQAVNKGWEQAKEHLGQEKTVGLNEFAEYVADESKSCFVETIGLHYSNPLTDQGIVFVDTPGADSINARHTGVAFNYIKNADAILFVTYYNHAFSQADREFLLQLGRVKDAFELDKMFFLVNASDLAADEEELGQVIRHVEDNLVKHGVRNPRMYPVSSQLAVQAKQSGDGRMLQQSGITVFEEDFIRFTLGELTDMAERSARQELTRASAQLQEWIGRSQESEEQRQAQLGDLNAAYSEALTMIQDREAPYWRQELTKEIEELLYYVKQRLSFRFGELYSMAFNPSSLQDDGRDIKQALRSSWFELVRLVSYDLSQEVLATTLRIESYLNKSLAKQFASDEAVLHSRMATYPGMDYPVPAFRTPQVREQIEAGEADIKRLAGYYRNAKAFFEGEGKQKLRSVLETDFNGWIQLFVDKHREEFETEYAAQYVEARQNQRSLLTESAAEHYEGMKSALEMKVDLNGLQQKQIQIGKMLE
;
A
#
# COMPACT_ATOMS: atom_id res chain seq x y z
N MET A 1 -16.40 -21.40 32.91
CA MET A 1 -15.64 -20.34 33.64
C MET A 1 -16.60 -19.66 34.63
N ASN A 2 -16.21 -19.21 35.83
CA ASN A 2 -17.17 -18.71 36.85
C ASN A 2 -17.50 -17.21 36.65
N SER A 3 -18.78 -16.81 36.73
CA SER A 3 -19.22 -15.40 36.62
C SER A 3 -18.54 -14.46 37.65
N GLN A 4 -18.24 -14.97 38.85
CA GLN A 4 -17.48 -14.23 39.88
C GLN A 4 -16.03 -13.94 39.47
N ALA A 5 -15.42 -14.79 38.65
CA ALA A 5 -14.07 -14.55 38.12
C ALA A 5 -14.08 -13.38 37.12
N ILE A 6 -15.07 -13.35 36.23
CA ILE A 6 -15.27 -12.27 35.25
C ILE A 6 -15.57 -10.95 35.96
N SER A 7 -16.42 -10.95 36.99
CA SER A 7 -16.70 -9.73 37.77
C SER A 7 -15.44 -9.15 38.39
N ARG A 8 -14.60 -9.99 39.03
CA ARG A 8 -13.33 -9.54 39.61
C ARG A 8 -12.37 -8.98 38.56
N ALA A 9 -12.29 -9.61 37.38
CA ALA A 9 -11.50 -9.10 36.27
C ALA A 9 -12.01 -7.74 35.77
N ALA A 10 -13.32 -7.58 35.60
CA ALA A 10 -13.95 -6.31 35.20
C ALA A 10 -13.72 -5.19 36.22
N ASP A 11 -13.79 -5.51 37.52
CA ASP A 11 -13.56 -4.53 38.58
C ASP A 11 -12.08 -4.11 38.64
N SER A 12 -11.14 -5.04 38.45
CA SER A 12 -9.71 -4.71 38.31
C SER A 12 -9.44 -3.81 37.09
N MET A 13 -10.07 -4.09 35.94
CA MET A 13 -9.98 -3.24 34.74
C MET A 13 -10.53 -1.82 35.01
N ARG A 14 -11.68 -1.71 35.70
CA ARG A 14 -12.24 -0.40 36.12
C ARG A 14 -11.33 0.38 37.07
N GLN A 15 -10.70 -0.30 38.03
CA GLN A 15 -9.74 0.33 38.95
C GLN A 15 -8.51 0.87 38.22
N ALA A 16 -8.10 0.22 37.14
CA ALA A 16 -7.04 0.68 36.25
C ALA A 16 -7.50 1.74 35.22
N GLY A 17 -8.78 2.14 35.23
CA GLY A 17 -9.34 3.16 34.33
C GLY A 17 -9.84 2.64 32.97
N ASP A 18 -9.72 1.35 32.68
CA ASP A 18 -10.18 0.71 31.44
C ASP A 18 -11.68 0.41 31.50
N LYS A 19 -12.50 1.45 31.37
CA LYS A 19 -13.97 1.33 31.45
C LYS A 19 -14.55 0.49 30.31
N GLY A 20 -14.04 0.65 29.09
CA GLY A 20 -14.59 -0.01 27.90
C GLY A 20 -14.42 -1.53 27.91
N ASN A 21 -13.22 -2.05 28.23
CA ASN A 21 -13.04 -3.50 28.33
C ASN A 21 -13.75 -4.09 29.56
N ALA A 22 -13.89 -3.30 30.63
CA ALA A 22 -14.65 -3.71 31.80
C ALA A 22 -16.16 -3.85 31.53
N GLU A 23 -16.74 -2.96 30.73
CA GLU A 23 -18.13 -3.07 30.26
C GLU A 23 -18.34 -4.35 29.44
N LYS A 24 -17.46 -4.60 28.46
CA LYS A 24 -17.48 -5.85 27.66
C LYS A 24 -17.33 -7.10 28.53
N MET A 25 -16.47 -7.08 29.54
CA MET A 25 -16.39 -8.16 30.53
C MET A 25 -17.71 -8.30 31.32
N GLY A 26 -18.37 -7.19 31.65
CA GLY A 26 -19.70 -7.17 32.26
C GLY A 26 -20.77 -7.84 31.39
N GLU A 27 -20.75 -7.63 30.08
CA GLU A 27 -21.65 -8.28 29.14
C GLU A 27 -21.38 -9.79 29.04
N LEU A 28 -20.10 -10.22 29.03
CA LEU A 28 -19.74 -11.65 29.10
C LEU A 28 -20.25 -12.31 30.39
N ARG A 29 -20.25 -11.57 31.51
CA ARG A 29 -20.83 -12.03 32.78
C ARG A 29 -22.35 -12.19 32.66
N LYS A 30 -23.04 -11.17 32.14
CA LYS A 30 -24.50 -11.20 31.92
C LYS A 30 -24.89 -12.41 31.05
N LYS A 31 -24.14 -12.66 29.98
CA LYS A 31 -24.31 -13.82 29.11
C LYS A 31 -24.15 -15.18 29.82
N LEU A 32 -23.19 -15.32 30.74
CA LEU A 32 -23.05 -16.53 31.55
C LEU A 32 -24.24 -16.74 32.50
N GLU A 33 -24.81 -15.66 33.03
CA GLU A 33 -25.97 -15.69 33.93
C GLU A 33 -27.27 -16.05 33.17
N GLU A 34 -27.46 -15.49 31.98
CA GLU A 34 -28.63 -15.71 31.10
C GLU A 34 -28.62 -17.09 30.42
N LYS A 35 -27.44 -17.74 30.35
CA LYS A 35 -27.24 -19.07 29.76
C LYS A 35 -27.65 -19.19 28.30
N GLU A 36 -27.50 -18.13 27.54
CA GLU A 36 -27.88 -18.09 26.13
C GLU A 36 -26.70 -18.37 25.19
N LEU A 37 -27.02 -19.00 24.06
CA LEU A 37 -26.11 -19.21 22.94
C LEU A 37 -26.28 -18.07 21.93
N TYR A 38 -25.19 -17.37 21.60
CA TYR A 38 -25.18 -16.26 20.65
C TYR A 38 -24.60 -16.73 19.31
N VAL A 39 -25.41 -16.73 18.26
CA VAL A 39 -25.00 -17.13 16.91
C VAL A 39 -24.97 -15.89 16.02
N ALA A 40 -23.78 -15.48 15.60
CA ALA A 40 -23.59 -14.30 14.77
C ALA A 40 -23.58 -14.64 13.28
N PHE A 41 -24.29 -13.84 12.48
CA PHE A 41 -24.23 -13.85 11.02
C PHE A 41 -23.51 -12.59 10.56
N CYS A 42 -22.35 -12.78 9.94
CA CYS A 42 -21.44 -11.71 9.51
C CYS A 42 -21.12 -11.85 8.01
N GLY A 43 -20.62 -10.80 7.35
CA GLY A 43 -20.29 -10.87 5.93
C GLY A 43 -20.46 -9.54 5.18
N HIS A 44 -20.05 -9.52 3.91
CA HIS A 44 -20.10 -8.36 3.02
C HIS A 44 -21.53 -7.84 2.80
N PHE A 45 -21.63 -6.60 2.33
CA PHE A 45 -22.93 -6.02 1.97
C PHE A 45 -23.60 -6.81 0.83
N SER A 46 -24.93 -6.94 0.84
CA SER A 46 -25.69 -7.77 -0.13
C SER A 46 -25.36 -9.28 -0.17
N ALA A 47 -24.55 -9.84 0.74
CA ALA A 47 -24.27 -11.29 0.79
C ALA A 47 -25.50 -12.16 1.16
N GLY A 48 -26.60 -11.54 1.59
CA GLY A 48 -27.87 -12.22 1.92
C GLY A 48 -28.04 -12.63 3.38
N LYS A 49 -27.32 -11.98 4.32
CA LYS A 49 -27.38 -12.22 5.78
C LYS A 49 -28.79 -12.08 6.35
N SER A 50 -29.39 -10.90 6.23
CA SER A 50 -30.72 -10.60 6.77
C SER A 50 -31.81 -11.45 6.11
N SER A 51 -31.69 -11.75 4.81
CA SER A 51 -32.56 -12.71 4.10
C SER A 51 -32.45 -14.14 4.65
N MET A 52 -31.24 -14.57 5.00
CA MET A 52 -30.99 -15.89 5.60
C MET A 52 -31.59 -15.97 7.01
N ILE A 53 -31.39 -14.93 7.82
CA ILE A 53 -31.97 -14.81 9.16
C ILE A 53 -33.50 -14.84 9.07
N ASN A 54 -34.11 -14.05 8.18
CA ASN A 54 -35.56 -14.05 7.95
C ASN A 54 -36.06 -15.45 7.58
N LYS A 55 -35.34 -16.18 6.72
CA LYS A 55 -35.69 -17.55 6.33
C LYS A 55 -35.59 -18.52 7.51
N LEU A 56 -34.57 -18.41 8.35
CA LEU A 56 -34.42 -19.21 9.58
C LEU A 56 -35.51 -18.90 10.61
N CYS A 57 -35.93 -17.64 10.70
CA CYS A 57 -37.00 -17.19 11.59
C CYS A 57 -38.40 -17.56 11.09
N GLY A 58 -38.56 -17.83 9.79
CA GLY A 58 -39.84 -18.13 9.15
C GLY A 58 -40.74 -16.92 8.92
N THR A 59 -40.23 -15.70 9.15
CA THR A 59 -40.94 -14.43 8.94
C THR A 59 -39.94 -13.32 8.58
N ARG A 60 -40.42 -12.24 7.96
CA ARG A 60 -39.59 -11.10 7.55
C ARG A 60 -39.47 -10.10 8.72
N LEU A 61 -38.42 -10.22 9.52
CA LEU A 61 -38.13 -9.34 10.67
C LEU A 61 -37.18 -8.20 10.32
N LEU A 62 -36.26 -8.45 9.38
CA LEU A 62 -35.22 -7.51 8.98
C LEU A 62 -35.47 -7.01 7.55
N PRO A 63 -35.16 -5.73 7.24
CA PRO A 63 -35.20 -5.24 5.88
C PRO A 63 -34.17 -5.99 5.01
N SER A 64 -34.54 -6.27 3.76
CA SER A 64 -33.72 -7.00 2.79
C SER A 64 -33.57 -6.12 1.54
N SER A 65 -32.75 -5.08 1.62
CA SER A 65 -32.48 -4.17 0.49
C SER A 65 -31.02 -4.31 0.03
N PRO A 66 -30.73 -4.27 -1.28
CA PRO A 66 -29.37 -4.19 -1.83
C PRO A 66 -28.78 -2.77 -1.73
N ILE A 67 -29.37 -1.89 -0.93
CA ILE A 67 -28.87 -0.53 -0.61
C ILE A 67 -28.46 -0.50 0.88
N PRO A 68 -27.36 0.18 1.28
CA PRO A 68 -26.86 0.14 2.66
C PRO A 68 -27.95 0.44 3.70
N THR A 69 -28.38 -0.57 4.45
CA THR A 69 -29.32 -0.43 5.57
C THR A 69 -28.57 -0.39 6.90
N SER A 70 -28.45 0.83 7.45
CA SER A 70 -28.22 1.27 8.85
C SER A 70 -27.29 0.51 9.83
N ALA A 71 -26.53 1.33 10.57
CA ALA A 71 -25.40 1.08 11.46
C ALA A 71 -25.62 0.28 12.77
N ASN A 72 -26.69 -0.52 12.91
CA ASN A 72 -27.09 -1.07 14.21
C ASN A 72 -26.87 -2.59 14.31
N VAL A 73 -26.32 -3.06 15.44
CA VAL A 73 -26.28 -4.49 15.76
C VAL A 73 -27.68 -4.94 16.14
N VAL A 74 -28.23 -5.96 15.45
CA VAL A 74 -29.58 -6.46 15.72
C VAL A 74 -29.53 -7.83 16.38
N THR A 75 -30.13 -7.96 17.56
CA THR A 75 -30.25 -9.23 18.28
C THR A 75 -31.68 -9.76 18.17
N ILE A 76 -31.86 -11.00 17.73
CA ILE A 76 -33.17 -11.63 17.56
C ILE A 76 -33.32 -12.78 18.56
N ARG A 77 -34.44 -12.77 19.29
CA ARG A 77 -34.77 -13.71 20.36
C ARG A 77 -36.17 -14.30 20.15
N ASN A 78 -36.35 -15.52 20.66
CA ASN A 78 -37.67 -16.12 20.74
C ASN A 78 -38.47 -15.53 21.90
N GLY A 79 -39.63 -14.91 21.63
CA GLY A 79 -40.43 -14.22 22.63
C GLY A 79 -41.72 -13.62 22.08
N GLU A 80 -42.42 -12.80 22.87
CA GLU A 80 -43.57 -12.05 22.39
C GLU A 80 -43.15 -10.93 21.43
N ALA A 81 -43.89 -10.77 20.33
CA ALA A 81 -43.63 -9.83 19.24
C ALA A 81 -43.41 -8.39 19.76
N SER A 82 -42.15 -7.94 19.78
CA SER A 82 -41.78 -6.57 20.19
C SER A 82 -40.35 -6.24 19.78
N ALA A 83 -40.01 -4.94 19.66
CA ALA A 83 -38.64 -4.48 19.46
C ALA A 83 -38.24 -3.51 20.60
N ILE A 84 -36.97 -3.56 21.01
CA ILE A 84 -36.37 -2.72 22.05
C ILE A 84 -35.20 -1.98 21.42
N ILE A 85 -35.16 -0.65 21.58
CA ILE A 85 -34.09 0.20 21.05
C ILE A 85 -33.17 0.66 22.18
N HIS A 86 -31.85 0.51 21.98
CA HIS A 86 -30.82 1.05 22.86
C HIS A 86 -30.12 2.23 22.17
N ARG A 87 -30.11 3.42 22.81
CA ARG A 87 -29.50 4.65 22.28
C ARG A 87 -28.14 4.91 22.90
N ALA A 88 -27.19 5.44 22.11
CA ALA A 88 -25.85 5.79 22.58
C ALA A 88 -25.88 7.03 23.49
N GLY A 89 -25.30 6.94 24.70
CA GLY A 89 -24.91 8.12 25.49
C GLY A 89 -25.66 8.45 26.79
N SER A 90 -26.43 7.55 27.41
CA SER A 90 -26.98 7.81 28.76
C SER A 90 -26.10 7.21 29.88
N GLU A 91 -24.93 7.80 30.14
CA GLU A 91 -24.21 7.56 31.40
C GLU A 91 -24.98 8.20 32.56
N GLY A 92 -25.59 7.38 33.42
CA GLY A 92 -26.20 7.80 34.67
C GLY A 92 -27.73 7.97 34.60
N SER A 93 -28.44 7.07 35.27
CA SER A 93 -29.91 6.90 35.34
C SER A 93 -30.56 6.29 34.09
N GLY A 94 -30.57 4.95 34.04
CA GLY A 94 -31.42 4.12 33.17
C GLY A 94 -31.30 4.40 31.67
N ALA A 95 -30.62 3.50 30.93
CA ALA A 95 -30.81 3.44 29.48
C ALA A 95 -32.31 3.50 29.19
N ALA A 96 -32.75 4.47 28.40
CA ALA A 96 -34.15 4.57 28.00
C ALA A 96 -34.42 3.44 27.01
N GLU A 97 -34.70 2.24 27.54
CA GLU A 97 -35.21 1.11 26.78
C GLU A 97 -36.59 1.51 26.25
N GLU A 98 -36.65 1.83 24.96
CA GLU A 98 -37.90 2.17 24.29
C GLU A 98 -38.43 0.91 23.61
N ARG A 99 -39.55 0.37 24.12
CA ARG A 99 -40.23 -0.78 23.51
C ARG A 99 -41.21 -0.26 22.47
N ILE A 100 -40.95 -0.59 21.21
CA ILE A 100 -41.80 -0.20 20.07
C ILE A 100 -42.48 -1.42 19.44
N PRO A 101 -43.66 -1.26 18.81
CA PRO A 101 -44.23 -2.26 17.93
C PRO A 101 -43.31 -2.53 16.74
N LEU A 102 -43.26 -3.78 16.27
CA LEU A 102 -42.45 -4.19 15.10
C LEU A 102 -42.78 -3.42 13.82
N GLU A 103 -44.02 -2.94 13.69
CA GLU A 103 -44.51 -2.15 12.56
C GLU A 103 -43.82 -0.78 12.42
N GLU A 104 -43.25 -0.26 13.51
CA GLU A 104 -42.57 1.04 13.54
C GLU A 104 -41.04 0.92 13.36
N LEU A 105 -40.51 -0.31 13.34
CA LEU A 105 -39.08 -0.59 13.29
C LEU A 105 -38.38 -0.02 12.04
N ASP A 106 -39.01 -0.13 10.87
CA ASP A 106 -38.47 0.35 9.59
C ASP A 106 -38.25 1.87 9.55
N ALA A 107 -39.00 2.65 10.35
CA ALA A 107 -38.83 4.10 10.44
C ALA A 107 -37.62 4.49 11.31
N TYR A 108 -37.32 3.72 12.35
CA TYR A 108 -36.19 3.94 13.25
C TYR A 108 -34.87 3.43 12.65
N CYS A 109 -34.90 2.33 11.89
CA CYS A 109 -33.72 1.85 11.16
C CYS A 109 -33.24 2.85 10.10
N LYS A 110 -34.07 3.74 9.56
CA LYS A 110 -33.62 4.74 8.56
C LYS A 110 -32.85 5.93 9.14
N ASN A 111 -32.92 6.18 10.45
CA ASN A 111 -32.22 7.28 11.14
C ASN A 111 -31.05 6.73 11.97
N GLY A 112 -29.95 6.35 11.31
CA GLY A 112 -28.88 5.53 11.87
C GLY A 112 -27.80 6.24 12.72
N THR A 113 -27.99 7.48 13.17
CA THR A 113 -26.95 8.22 13.92
C THR A 113 -27.06 8.13 15.44
N ASP A 114 -28.23 7.72 15.99
CA ASP A 114 -28.53 7.85 17.43
C ASP A 114 -28.81 6.49 18.13
N ILE A 115 -28.77 5.37 17.41
CA ILE A 115 -29.13 4.03 17.90
C ILE A 115 -27.87 3.15 17.94
N GLU A 116 -27.62 2.50 19.08
CA GLU A 116 -26.45 1.63 19.30
C GLU A 116 -26.77 0.16 18.99
N SER A 117 -27.93 -0.33 19.44
CA SER A 117 -28.39 -1.69 19.16
C SER A 117 -29.91 -1.82 19.17
N VAL A 118 -30.41 -2.85 18.51
CA VAL A 118 -31.84 -3.19 18.42
C VAL A 118 -32.02 -4.64 18.87
N GLU A 119 -32.95 -4.88 19.78
CA GLU A 119 -33.34 -6.23 20.20
C GLU A 119 -34.76 -6.55 19.73
N ILE A 120 -34.93 -7.63 18.97
CA ILE A 120 -36.20 -8.08 18.39
C ILE A 120 -36.62 -9.38 19.10
N HIS A 121 -37.82 -9.39 19.68
CA HIS A 121 -38.47 -10.59 20.20
C HIS A 121 -39.59 -10.99 19.24
N HIS A 122 -39.59 -12.24 18.79
CA HIS A 122 -40.65 -12.80 17.95
C HIS A 122 -40.82 -14.30 18.23
N PRO A 123 -42.02 -14.90 18.10
CA PRO A 123 -42.18 -16.34 18.24
C PRO A 123 -41.42 -17.07 17.11
N ILE A 124 -40.26 -17.63 17.43
CA ILE A 124 -39.37 -18.36 16.51
C ILE A 124 -39.07 -19.73 17.11
N PRO A 125 -39.87 -20.77 16.79
CA PRO A 125 -39.72 -22.11 17.37
C PRO A 125 -38.33 -22.73 17.21
N LEU A 126 -37.59 -22.36 16.14
CA LEU A 126 -36.24 -22.86 15.86
C LEU A 126 -35.24 -22.50 16.97
N LEU A 127 -35.29 -21.27 17.50
CA LEU A 127 -34.32 -20.75 18.46
C LEU A 127 -34.52 -21.27 19.89
N LYS A 128 -35.65 -21.94 20.16
CA LYS A 128 -36.01 -22.41 21.52
C LYS A 128 -35.94 -21.24 22.51
N GLY A 129 -35.76 -21.48 23.82
CA GLY A 129 -35.72 -20.42 24.84
C GLY A 129 -34.34 -19.87 25.20
N HIS A 130 -33.26 -20.34 24.56
CA HIS A 130 -31.87 -20.10 25.01
C HIS A 130 -30.89 -19.83 23.86
N THR A 131 -31.36 -19.27 22.74
CA THR A 131 -30.51 -18.92 21.59
C THR A 131 -30.90 -17.56 21.03
N ALA A 132 -29.90 -16.73 20.77
CA ALA A 132 -30.04 -15.41 20.16
C ALA A 132 -29.28 -15.39 18.82
N LEU A 133 -29.91 -14.85 17.78
CA LEU A 133 -29.24 -14.58 16.49
C LEU A 133 -28.78 -13.13 16.47
N LEU A 134 -27.57 -12.89 15.97
CA LEU A 134 -27.02 -11.55 15.83
C LEU A 134 -26.85 -11.27 14.34
N ASP A 135 -27.51 -10.23 13.84
CA ASP A 135 -27.20 -9.63 12.54
C ASP A 135 -26.22 -8.48 12.79
N THR A 136 -25.01 -8.61 12.26
CA THR A 136 -23.99 -7.57 12.38
C THR A 136 -23.89 -6.77 11.07
N PRO A 137 -23.58 -5.46 11.11
CA PRO A 137 -23.35 -4.66 9.91
C PRO A 137 -22.33 -5.28 8.93
N GLY A 138 -22.41 -4.88 7.66
CA GLY A 138 -21.49 -5.35 6.62
C GLY A 138 -20.07 -4.83 6.81
N ILE A 139 -19.06 -5.66 6.55
CA ILE A 139 -17.64 -5.33 6.81
C ILE A 139 -17.01 -4.37 5.77
N ASP A 140 -17.72 -4.09 4.68
CA ASP A 140 -17.22 -3.33 3.51
C ASP A 140 -17.61 -1.85 3.56
N SER A 141 -18.09 -1.39 4.71
CA SER A 141 -18.52 -0.01 4.81
C SER A 141 -17.33 0.95 4.88
N THR A 142 -17.46 2.08 4.20
CA THR A 142 -16.44 3.15 4.14
C THR A 142 -16.34 3.99 5.41
N ASP A 143 -17.15 3.68 6.44
CA ASP A 143 -17.16 4.40 7.71
C ASP A 143 -16.43 3.59 8.78
N ASP A 144 -15.38 4.17 9.36
CA ASP A 144 -14.57 3.58 10.43
C ASP A 144 -15.46 3.18 11.65
N ALA A 145 -16.57 3.90 11.88
CA ALA A 145 -17.52 3.59 12.95
C ALA A 145 -18.23 2.24 12.74
N HIS A 146 -18.51 1.84 11.48
CA HIS A 146 -19.22 0.59 11.17
C HIS A 146 -18.37 -0.65 11.43
N LYS A 147 -17.06 -0.56 11.18
CA LYS A 147 -16.10 -1.63 11.45
C LYS A 147 -15.94 -1.87 12.95
N MET A 148 -15.83 -0.79 13.72
CA MET A 148 -15.73 -0.84 15.18
C MET A 148 -16.99 -1.42 15.84
N ALA A 149 -18.19 -1.04 15.38
CA ALA A 149 -19.45 -1.60 15.88
C ALA A 149 -19.56 -3.11 15.63
N THR A 150 -19.15 -3.58 14.45
CA THR A 150 -19.13 -5.01 14.08
C THR A 150 -18.15 -5.80 14.96
N GLU A 151 -16.91 -5.30 15.13
CA GLU A 151 -15.91 -5.90 16.02
C GLU A 151 -16.39 -5.95 17.47
N SER A 152 -17.08 -4.89 17.92
CA SER A 152 -17.64 -4.79 19.27
C SER A 152 -18.91 -5.60 19.50
N ALA A 153 -19.50 -6.26 18.50
CA ALA A 153 -20.61 -7.21 18.71
C ALA A 153 -20.10 -8.66 18.81
N LEU A 154 -18.97 -8.95 18.14
CA LEU A 154 -18.42 -10.28 18.00
C LEU A 154 -17.85 -10.88 19.29
N HIS A 155 -17.56 -10.07 20.32
CA HIS A 155 -17.08 -10.62 21.60
C HIS A 155 -18.17 -11.44 22.29
N LEU A 156 -19.45 -11.15 22.02
CA LEU A 156 -20.58 -11.94 22.48
C LEU A 156 -20.86 -13.17 21.61
N ALA A 157 -20.33 -13.31 20.39
CA ALA A 157 -20.65 -14.46 19.54
C ALA A 157 -20.02 -15.77 20.08
N ASP A 158 -20.81 -16.85 20.19
CA ASP A 158 -20.31 -18.21 20.47
C ASP A 158 -19.89 -18.94 19.20
N VAL A 159 -20.63 -18.71 18.13
CA VAL A 159 -20.38 -19.26 16.80
C VAL A 159 -20.59 -18.15 15.78
N VAL A 160 -19.71 -18.08 14.79
CA VAL A 160 -19.81 -17.13 13.69
C VAL A 160 -20.11 -17.88 12.40
N PHE A 161 -21.23 -17.53 11.77
CA PHE A 161 -21.55 -17.88 10.39
C PHE A 161 -21.17 -16.70 9.50
N TYR A 162 -20.10 -16.87 8.72
CA TYR A 162 -19.61 -15.86 7.82
C TYR A 162 -20.19 -16.07 6.42
N VAL A 163 -21.13 -15.23 6.02
CA VAL A 163 -21.91 -15.31 4.79
C VAL A 163 -21.24 -14.51 3.67
N MET A 164 -21.03 -15.17 2.54
CA MET A 164 -20.32 -14.64 1.38
C MET A 164 -21.17 -14.81 0.13
N ASP A 165 -21.08 -13.85 -0.80
CA ASP A 165 -21.65 -14.01 -2.14
C ASP A 165 -20.77 -14.99 -2.95
N TYR A 166 -21.42 -15.90 -3.68
CA TYR A 166 -20.77 -16.88 -4.58
C TYR A 166 -19.68 -16.25 -5.49
N ASN A 167 -19.88 -15.04 -6.01
CA ASN A 167 -18.92 -14.39 -6.91
C ASN A 167 -17.77 -13.67 -6.17
N HIS A 168 -17.92 -13.40 -4.87
CA HIS A 168 -16.98 -12.54 -4.12
C HIS A 168 -16.24 -13.28 -3.00
N VAL A 169 -16.30 -14.62 -2.98
CA VAL A 169 -15.66 -15.44 -1.94
C VAL A 169 -14.17 -15.14 -1.79
N GLN A 170 -13.48 -14.93 -2.90
CA GLN A 170 -12.03 -14.68 -2.90
C GLN A 170 -11.66 -13.20 -2.74
N SER A 171 -12.59 -12.33 -2.34
CA SER A 171 -12.24 -10.93 -2.08
C SER A 171 -11.23 -10.84 -0.91
N GLU A 172 -10.27 -9.92 -1.02
CA GLU A 172 -9.24 -9.75 0.00
C GLU A 172 -9.84 -9.44 1.37
N MET A 173 -10.85 -8.57 1.40
CA MET A 173 -11.55 -8.17 2.62
C MET A 173 -12.22 -9.35 3.32
N ASN A 174 -12.76 -10.31 2.57
CA ASN A 174 -13.34 -11.55 3.09
C ASN A 174 -12.29 -12.42 3.80
N LEU A 175 -11.12 -12.57 3.18
CA LEU A 175 -10.02 -13.39 3.68
C LEU A 175 -9.37 -12.75 4.93
N VAL A 176 -9.18 -11.43 4.94
CA VAL A 176 -8.67 -10.67 6.10
C VAL A 176 -9.57 -10.88 7.32
N PHE A 177 -10.87 -10.68 7.15
CA PHE A 177 -11.81 -10.72 8.28
C PHE A 177 -11.99 -12.13 8.84
N THR A 178 -12.04 -13.14 7.98
CA THR A 178 -12.09 -14.54 8.40
C THR A 178 -10.82 -14.97 9.13
N LYS A 179 -9.64 -14.46 8.73
CA LYS A 179 -8.38 -14.67 9.47
C LYS A 179 -8.43 -14.08 10.88
N MET A 180 -8.91 -12.83 11.01
CA MET A 180 -9.09 -12.16 12.29
C MET A 180 -9.97 -12.98 13.25
N LEU A 181 -11.11 -13.49 12.77
CA LEU A 181 -12.01 -14.35 13.55
C LEU A 181 -11.34 -15.66 14.00
N LYS A 182 -10.51 -16.26 13.13
CA LYS A 182 -9.80 -17.50 13.46
C LYS A 182 -8.68 -17.27 14.47
N ASP A 183 -7.95 -16.16 14.37
CA ASP A 183 -6.90 -15.78 15.33
C ASP A 183 -7.48 -15.47 16.72
N TRP A 184 -8.70 -14.91 16.76
CA TRP A 184 -9.47 -14.80 17.99
C TRP A 184 -9.80 -16.18 18.60
N GLY A 185 -9.87 -17.22 17.78
CA GLY A 185 -10.19 -18.59 18.19
C GLY A 185 -11.69 -18.86 18.31
N LYS A 186 -12.50 -18.09 17.55
CA LYS A 186 -13.94 -18.29 17.45
C LYS A 186 -14.25 -19.49 16.54
N PRO A 187 -15.24 -20.33 16.89
CA PRO A 187 -15.86 -21.26 15.94
C PRO A 187 -16.39 -20.52 14.71
N LEU A 188 -15.88 -20.87 13.53
CA LEU A 188 -16.13 -20.17 12.27
C LEU A 188 -16.63 -21.14 11.19
N TYR A 189 -17.87 -20.95 10.76
CA TYR A 189 -18.45 -21.62 9.60
C TYR A 189 -18.59 -20.64 8.45
N LEU A 190 -18.15 -21.03 7.26
CA LEU A 190 -18.33 -20.23 6.05
C LEU A 190 -19.62 -20.63 5.36
N ILE A 191 -20.40 -19.65 4.93
CA ILE A 191 -21.60 -19.85 4.13
C ILE A 191 -21.40 -19.16 2.79
N ILE A 192 -21.25 -19.95 1.74
CA ILE A 192 -21.24 -19.45 0.36
C ILE A 192 -22.69 -19.43 -0.11
N ASN A 193 -23.29 -18.25 -0.13
CA ASN A 193 -24.68 -18.02 -0.48
C ASN A 193 -24.83 -17.64 -1.96
N GLN A 194 -26.06 -17.66 -2.47
CA GLN A 194 -26.40 -17.33 -3.85
C GLN A 194 -25.79 -18.32 -4.87
N ILE A 195 -25.67 -19.60 -4.52
CA ILE A 195 -25.13 -20.62 -5.43
C ILE A 195 -26.01 -20.88 -6.65
N ASP A 196 -27.24 -20.34 -6.69
CA ASP A 196 -28.08 -20.31 -7.90
C ASP A 196 -27.45 -19.51 -9.05
N LYS A 197 -26.41 -18.72 -8.76
CA LYS A 197 -25.54 -18.09 -9.75
C LYS A 197 -24.56 -19.08 -10.41
N HIS A 198 -24.31 -20.24 -9.81
CA HIS A 198 -23.39 -21.23 -10.34
C HIS A 198 -23.87 -21.78 -11.70
N ARG A 199 -22.91 -22.00 -12.61
CA ARG A 199 -23.15 -22.53 -13.94
C ARG A 199 -22.19 -23.68 -14.21
N GLU A 200 -22.72 -24.91 -14.16
CA GLU A 200 -21.94 -26.14 -14.37
C GLU A 200 -21.22 -26.17 -15.73
N ALA A 201 -21.77 -25.46 -16.73
CA ALA A 201 -21.18 -25.36 -18.07
C ALA A 201 -19.92 -24.46 -18.14
N GLU A 202 -19.71 -23.58 -17.16
CA GLU A 202 -18.56 -22.67 -17.10
C GLU A 202 -17.44 -23.25 -16.22
N LEU A 203 -17.80 -23.75 -15.04
CA LEU A 203 -16.91 -24.39 -14.09
C LEU A 203 -17.72 -25.45 -13.35
N SER A 204 -17.18 -26.66 -13.15
CA SER A 204 -17.93 -27.65 -12.38
C SER A 204 -18.03 -27.24 -10.91
N PHE A 205 -19.12 -27.60 -10.24
CA PHE A 205 -19.31 -27.23 -8.84
C PHE A 205 -18.20 -27.79 -7.94
N GLU A 206 -17.69 -28.99 -8.23
CA GLU A 206 -16.55 -29.58 -7.50
C GLU A 206 -15.25 -28.77 -7.65
N GLN A 207 -14.96 -28.28 -8.86
CA GLN A 207 -13.79 -27.44 -9.10
C GLN A 207 -13.91 -26.10 -8.38
N TYR A 208 -15.11 -25.52 -8.34
CA TYR A 208 -15.38 -24.31 -7.57
C TYR A 208 -15.18 -24.53 -6.07
N ARG A 209 -15.69 -25.63 -5.50
CA ARG A 209 -15.48 -25.94 -4.08
C ARG A 209 -14.00 -26.02 -3.73
N ARG A 210 -13.23 -26.73 -4.56
CA ARG A 210 -11.79 -26.88 -4.39
C ARG A 210 -11.05 -25.54 -4.48
N SER A 211 -11.43 -24.66 -5.40
CA SER A 211 -10.78 -23.34 -5.52
C SER A 211 -11.06 -22.46 -4.30
N VAL A 212 -12.26 -22.54 -3.71
CA VAL A 212 -12.59 -21.87 -2.45
C VAL A 212 -11.73 -22.40 -1.32
N GLU A 213 -11.64 -23.73 -1.16
CA GLU A 213 -10.81 -24.37 -0.13
C GLU A 213 -9.32 -24.00 -0.27
N GLU A 214 -8.78 -24.02 -1.50
CA GLU A 214 -7.40 -23.63 -1.80
C GLU A 214 -7.12 -22.15 -1.47
N ALA A 215 -8.09 -21.26 -1.74
CA ALA A 215 -7.96 -19.83 -1.42
C ALA A 215 -7.84 -19.57 0.09
N PHE A 216 -8.71 -20.18 0.91
CA PHE A 216 -8.64 -20.06 2.37
C PHE A 216 -7.41 -20.76 2.96
N ALA A 217 -7.04 -21.93 2.42
CA ALA A 217 -5.84 -22.66 2.84
C ALA A 217 -4.56 -21.85 2.56
N GLY A 218 -4.49 -21.13 1.43
CA GLY A 218 -3.37 -20.23 1.09
C GLY A 218 -3.19 -19.09 2.09
N TRP A 219 -4.24 -18.76 2.85
CA TRP A 219 -4.24 -17.75 3.91
C TRP A 219 -4.10 -18.36 5.32
N ASN A 220 -3.86 -19.66 5.41
CA ASN A 220 -3.78 -20.41 6.67
C ASN A 220 -5.08 -20.30 7.49
N ILE A 221 -6.23 -20.28 6.80
CA ILE A 221 -7.56 -20.24 7.39
C ILE A 221 -8.19 -21.63 7.24
N VAL A 222 -8.42 -22.30 8.37
CA VAL A 222 -9.14 -23.58 8.42
C VAL A 222 -10.50 -23.34 9.08
N PRO A 223 -11.59 -23.18 8.30
CA PRO A 223 -12.93 -23.04 8.86
C PRO A 223 -13.40 -24.37 9.45
N ASP A 224 -14.34 -24.30 10.39
CA ASP A 224 -14.95 -25.47 11.05
C ASP A 224 -16.02 -26.15 10.18
N GLY A 225 -16.31 -25.56 9.02
CA GLY A 225 -17.10 -26.14 7.93
C GLY A 225 -17.46 -25.09 6.89
N ILE A 226 -17.71 -25.53 5.66
CA ILE A 226 -18.20 -24.69 4.56
C ILE A 226 -19.56 -25.22 4.10
N LEU A 227 -20.53 -24.31 3.95
CA LEU A 227 -21.90 -24.60 3.49
C LEU A 227 -22.18 -23.83 2.20
N TYR A 228 -22.86 -24.47 1.26
CA TYR A 228 -23.24 -23.88 -0.02
C TYR A 228 -24.76 -23.73 -0.12
N LEU A 229 -25.28 -22.51 -0.18
CA LEU A 229 -26.70 -22.21 -0.04
C LEU A 229 -27.29 -21.38 -1.20
N SER A 230 -28.55 -21.64 -1.52
CA SER A 230 -29.41 -20.74 -2.30
C SER A 230 -30.73 -20.51 -1.57
N LEU A 231 -31.05 -19.23 -1.33
CA LEU A 231 -32.34 -18.82 -0.78
C LEU A 231 -33.40 -18.58 -1.87
N ARG A 232 -32.97 -18.30 -3.11
CA ARG A 232 -33.85 -18.03 -4.27
C ARG A 232 -34.34 -19.32 -4.91
N GLN A 233 -33.51 -20.35 -4.96
CA GLN A 233 -33.84 -21.67 -5.51
C GLN A 233 -33.71 -22.76 -4.43
N PRO A 234 -34.75 -22.97 -3.60
CA PRO A 234 -34.73 -23.97 -2.54
C PRO A 234 -34.39 -25.39 -3.03
N ASP A 235 -34.84 -25.72 -4.24
CA ASP A 235 -34.66 -27.04 -4.87
C ASP A 235 -33.33 -27.15 -5.67
N HIS A 236 -32.42 -26.18 -5.55
CA HIS A 236 -31.13 -26.24 -6.25
C HIS A 236 -30.33 -27.50 -5.83
N PRO A 237 -29.74 -28.28 -6.76
CA PRO A 237 -29.15 -29.59 -6.46
C PRO A 237 -28.06 -29.58 -5.38
N HIS A 238 -27.31 -28.49 -5.29
CA HIS A 238 -26.24 -28.30 -4.32
C HIS A 238 -26.65 -27.47 -3.10
N ASN A 239 -27.95 -27.17 -2.91
CA ASN A 239 -28.40 -26.36 -1.78
C ASN A 239 -28.32 -27.14 -0.46
N GLU A 240 -27.51 -26.64 0.47
CA GLU A 240 -27.24 -27.29 1.74
C GLU A 240 -28.03 -26.68 2.91
N PHE A 241 -29.17 -26.04 2.64
CA PHE A 241 -29.96 -25.35 3.68
C PHE A 241 -30.39 -26.30 4.81
N SER A 242 -30.74 -27.54 4.48
CA SER A 242 -31.04 -28.58 5.47
C SER A 242 -29.84 -28.89 6.37
N LYS A 243 -28.61 -28.83 5.85
CA LYS A 243 -27.39 -29.01 6.65
C LYS A 243 -27.19 -27.84 7.61
N LEU A 244 -27.47 -26.60 7.18
CA LEU A 244 -27.41 -25.42 8.06
C LEU A 244 -28.39 -25.55 9.24
N VAL A 245 -29.65 -25.92 8.96
CA VAL A 245 -30.67 -26.11 10.02
C VAL A 245 -30.25 -27.24 10.98
N TRP A 246 -29.74 -28.35 10.44
CA TRP A 246 -29.22 -29.45 11.26
C TRP A 246 -28.02 -29.01 12.11
N LEU A 247 -27.09 -28.26 11.53
CA LEU A 247 -25.88 -27.77 12.19
C LEU A 247 -26.26 -26.84 13.34
N LEU A 248 -27.18 -25.90 13.11
CA LEU A 248 -27.72 -25.03 14.15
C LEU A 248 -28.35 -25.83 15.29
N ASP A 249 -29.16 -26.86 15.01
CA ASP A 249 -29.73 -27.72 16.07
C ASP A 249 -28.67 -28.49 16.85
N ARG A 250 -27.56 -28.92 16.20
CA ARG A 250 -26.43 -29.56 16.90
C ARG A 250 -25.65 -28.58 17.76
N LEU A 251 -25.34 -27.40 17.24
CA LEU A 251 -24.68 -26.34 18.00
C LEU A 251 -25.53 -25.91 19.21
N MET A 252 -26.86 -25.81 19.06
CA MET A 252 -27.78 -25.55 20.17
C MET A 252 -27.78 -26.66 21.23
N LYS A 253 -27.51 -27.92 20.86
CA LYS A 253 -27.36 -29.04 21.81
C LYS A 253 -26.02 -28.99 22.56
N GLU A 254 -24.98 -28.47 21.91
CA GLU A 254 -23.64 -28.24 22.49
C GLU A 254 -23.49 -26.82 23.07
N ALA A 255 -24.61 -26.13 23.36
CA ALA A 255 -24.60 -24.72 23.74
C ALA A 255 -23.76 -24.42 25.00
N GLU A 256 -23.81 -25.30 26.00
CA GLU A 256 -23.08 -25.13 27.26
C GLU A 256 -21.54 -25.17 27.08
N PRO A 257 -20.93 -26.21 26.48
CA PRO A 257 -19.48 -26.23 26.24
C PRO A 257 -19.02 -25.14 25.26
N LEU A 258 -19.85 -24.78 24.26
CA LEU A 258 -19.54 -23.68 23.33
C LEU A 258 -19.50 -22.32 24.01
N ARG A 259 -20.51 -22.03 24.84
CA ARG A 259 -20.57 -20.79 25.62
C ARG A 259 -19.39 -20.68 26.57
N ASP A 260 -19.07 -21.75 27.28
CA ASP A 260 -17.95 -21.78 28.22
C ASP A 260 -16.60 -21.55 27.51
N TRP A 261 -16.42 -22.14 26.32
CA TRP A 261 -15.24 -21.92 25.48
C TRP A 261 -15.16 -20.48 24.96
N SER A 262 -16.23 -19.99 24.34
CA SER A 262 -16.26 -18.66 23.72
C SER A 262 -16.11 -17.55 24.76
N VAL A 263 -16.82 -17.62 25.89
CA VAL A 263 -16.68 -16.65 26.98
C VAL A 263 -15.24 -16.62 27.50
N ARG A 264 -14.59 -17.78 27.62
CA ARG A 264 -13.17 -17.85 28.00
C ARG A 264 -12.26 -17.22 26.95
N ARG A 265 -12.43 -17.53 25.66
CA ARG A 265 -11.64 -16.93 24.56
C ARG A 265 -11.85 -15.42 24.46
N SER A 266 -13.09 -14.95 24.56
CA SER A 266 -13.44 -13.52 24.61
C SER A 266 -12.82 -12.85 25.82
N ALA A 267 -12.88 -13.45 27.01
CA ALA A 267 -12.26 -12.90 28.21
C ALA A 267 -10.73 -12.79 28.06
N PHE A 268 -10.06 -13.81 27.53
CA PHE A 268 -8.61 -13.73 27.28
C PHE A 268 -8.25 -12.69 26.23
N HIS A 269 -9.07 -12.54 25.19
CA HIS A 269 -8.89 -11.48 24.20
C HIS A 269 -9.05 -10.10 24.84
N LEU A 270 -10.07 -9.87 25.67
CA LEU A 270 -10.25 -8.63 26.43
C LEU A 270 -9.10 -8.38 27.42
N VAL A 271 -8.50 -9.43 28.01
CA VAL A 271 -7.29 -9.31 28.85
C VAL A 271 -6.07 -8.88 28.03
N ALA A 272 -5.94 -9.38 26.80
CA ALA A 272 -4.89 -8.93 25.89
C ALA A 272 -5.08 -7.47 25.49
N GLN A 273 -6.32 -7.06 25.19
CA GLN A 273 -6.67 -5.65 24.94
C GLN A 273 -6.41 -4.77 26.17
N HIS A 274 -6.71 -5.25 27.37
CA HIS A 274 -6.40 -4.56 28.61
C HIS A 274 -4.89 -4.43 28.86
N ALA A 275 -4.10 -5.47 28.55
CA ALA A 275 -2.65 -5.39 28.60
C ALA A 275 -2.12 -4.29 27.67
N ALA A 276 -2.64 -4.22 26.44
CA ALA A 276 -2.31 -3.16 25.50
C ALA A 276 -2.72 -1.77 26.04
N TYR A 277 -3.91 -1.65 26.64
CA TYR A 277 -4.37 -0.42 27.29
C TYR A 277 -3.42 0.05 28.40
N LEU A 278 -2.97 -0.85 29.28
CA LEU A 278 -2.05 -0.52 30.38
C LEU A 278 -0.69 -0.05 29.88
N THR A 279 -0.13 -0.76 28.90
CA THR A 279 1.13 -0.37 28.26
C THR A 279 1.02 1.01 27.60
N ASP A 280 -0.15 1.29 27.03
CA ASP A 280 -0.41 2.53 26.34
C ASP A 280 -0.68 3.73 27.26
N SER A 281 -1.45 3.54 28.34
CA SER A 281 -1.77 4.60 29.30
C SER A 281 -0.49 5.21 29.87
N ASN A 282 0.55 4.41 30.06
CA ASN A 282 1.84 4.85 30.59
C ASN A 282 2.88 5.15 29.49
N ARG A 283 2.54 5.02 28.20
CA ARG A 283 3.50 5.08 27.09
C ARG A 283 4.28 6.39 27.00
N GLU A 284 3.64 7.54 27.16
CA GLU A 284 4.34 8.84 27.13
C GLU A 284 5.33 8.99 28.29
N GLU A 285 4.92 8.57 29.49
CA GLU A 285 5.79 8.61 30.67
C GLU A 285 6.97 7.65 30.49
N LYS A 286 6.72 6.42 30.02
CA LYS A 286 7.78 5.46 29.69
C LYS A 286 8.74 5.95 28.61
N LEU A 287 8.24 6.54 27.52
CA LEU A 287 9.09 7.13 26.46
C LEU A 287 9.96 8.26 27.00
N SER A 288 9.41 9.12 27.87
CA SER A 288 10.16 10.21 28.49
C SER A 288 11.25 9.70 29.43
N LEU A 289 10.93 8.70 30.26
CA LEU A 289 11.87 8.06 31.19
C LEU A 289 12.94 7.26 30.45
N GLN A 290 12.56 6.61 29.35
CA GLN A 290 13.46 5.87 28.48
C GLN A 290 14.42 6.81 27.75
N GLN A 291 13.94 7.94 27.18
CA GLN A 291 14.82 8.96 26.59
C GLN A 291 15.79 9.55 27.62
N ALA A 292 15.32 9.78 28.86
CA ALA A 292 16.17 10.22 29.95
C ALA A 292 17.23 9.16 30.36
N ALA A 293 16.94 7.87 30.13
CA ALA A 293 17.84 6.76 30.45
C ALA A 293 18.80 6.35 29.30
N ASP A 294 18.38 6.39 28.03
CA ASP A 294 19.02 5.69 26.89
C ASP A 294 20.07 6.50 26.08
N ALA A 295 20.53 7.66 26.55
CA ALA A 295 21.37 8.53 25.74
C ALA A 295 22.81 8.03 25.40
N GLU A 296 23.16 6.75 25.55
CA GLU A 296 24.40 6.11 25.02
C GLU A 296 24.45 4.62 25.42
N GLN A 297 23.89 3.71 24.60
CA GLN A 297 24.21 2.28 24.72
C GLN A 297 25.37 1.94 23.76
N GLY A 298 26.58 2.00 24.29
CA GLY A 298 27.78 1.38 23.71
C GLY A 298 28.19 0.17 24.56
N GLU A 299 28.47 -0.95 23.88
CA GLU A 299 29.04 -2.22 24.37
C GLU A 299 28.76 -2.63 25.84
N GLY A 300 27.64 -3.35 26.02
CA GLY A 300 27.58 -4.52 26.91
C GLY A 300 27.52 -4.26 28.43
N GLY A 301 26.40 -3.72 28.92
CA GLY A 301 26.04 -3.76 30.35
C GLY A 301 24.76 -2.98 30.67
N SER A 302 24.04 -3.34 31.73
CA SER A 302 22.91 -2.53 32.22
C SER A 302 23.43 -1.25 32.90
N LEU A 303 22.69 -0.14 32.83
CA LEU A 303 23.05 1.14 33.45
C LEU A 303 23.43 1.01 34.95
N PRO A 304 22.75 0.18 35.78
CA PRO A 304 23.18 -0.09 37.15
C PRO A 304 24.56 -0.75 37.24
N ALA A 305 24.87 -1.71 36.37
CA ALA A 305 26.17 -2.39 36.37
C ALA A 305 27.32 -1.44 35.98
N LEU A 306 27.06 -0.49 35.07
CA LEU A 306 28.02 0.55 34.71
C LEU A 306 28.26 1.51 35.89
N TYR A 307 27.19 1.95 36.56
CA TYR A 307 27.29 2.78 37.76
C TYR A 307 28.09 2.09 38.87
N ASP A 308 27.77 0.83 39.19
CA ASP A 308 28.48 0.06 40.22
C ASP A 308 29.96 -0.13 39.87
N LYS A 309 30.27 -0.37 38.58
CA LYS A 309 31.65 -0.49 38.09
C LYS A 309 32.43 0.82 38.28
N LEU A 310 31.86 1.95 37.88
CA LEU A 310 32.50 3.27 38.02
C LEU A 310 32.64 3.70 39.49
N ALA A 311 31.63 3.41 40.32
CA ALA A 311 31.67 3.66 41.76
C ALA A 311 32.78 2.87 42.44
N LYS A 312 32.96 1.61 42.03
CA LYS A 312 34.08 0.78 42.48
C LYS A 312 35.43 1.36 42.03
N GLN A 313 35.56 1.77 40.77
CA GLN A 313 36.77 2.40 40.26
C GLN A 313 37.12 3.70 41.01
N LEU A 314 36.14 4.53 41.34
CA LEU A 314 36.34 5.74 42.15
C LEU A 314 36.86 5.39 43.55
N SER A 315 36.30 4.36 44.19
CA SER A 315 36.78 3.87 45.48
C SER A 315 38.22 3.36 45.40
N ASP A 316 38.53 2.56 44.38
CA ASP A 316 39.86 2.00 44.16
C ASP A 316 40.89 3.12 43.93
N GLU A 317 40.57 4.12 43.11
CA GLU A 317 41.47 5.24 42.80
C GLU A 317 41.71 6.14 44.02
N ARG A 318 40.70 6.36 44.88
CA ARG A 318 40.88 7.09 46.16
C ARG A 318 41.77 6.34 47.16
N GLN A 319 41.78 5.01 47.13
CA GLN A 319 42.56 4.19 48.06
C GLN A 319 43.98 3.88 47.56
N LYS A 320 44.22 4.00 46.25
CA LYS A 320 45.46 3.67 45.55
C LYS A 320 46.72 4.33 46.13
N PRO A 321 46.76 5.65 46.48
CA PRO A 321 47.97 6.24 47.04
C PRO A 321 48.38 5.63 48.39
N VAL A 322 47.40 5.30 49.23
CA VAL A 322 47.63 4.73 50.57
C VAL A 322 48.03 3.26 50.46
N ALA A 323 47.36 2.50 49.58
CA ALA A 323 47.67 1.09 49.35
C ALA A 323 49.11 0.90 48.83
N LEU A 324 49.48 1.64 47.78
CA LEU A 324 50.82 1.60 47.19
C LEU A 324 51.89 2.04 48.18
N PHE A 325 51.66 3.12 48.93
CA PHE A 325 52.62 3.58 49.94
C PHE A 325 52.93 2.52 51.00
N ASN A 326 51.90 1.83 51.49
CA ASN A 326 52.08 0.77 52.48
C ASN A 326 52.84 -0.43 51.91
N GLU A 327 52.58 -0.80 50.66
CA GLU A 327 53.31 -1.84 49.95
C GLU A 327 54.79 -1.47 49.79
N TRP A 328 55.08 -0.28 49.27
CA TRP A 328 56.45 0.17 49.06
C TRP A 328 57.24 0.30 50.36
N LYS A 329 56.60 0.83 51.41
CA LYS A 329 57.17 0.92 52.75
C LYS A 329 57.55 -0.45 53.30
N LYS A 330 56.70 -1.45 53.09
CA LYS A 330 56.96 -2.83 53.51
C LYS A 330 58.19 -3.39 52.80
N GLU A 331 58.31 -3.15 51.49
CA GLU A 331 59.45 -3.64 50.70
C GLU A 331 60.76 -2.93 51.05
N ILE A 332 60.76 -1.60 51.24
CA ILE A 332 61.93 -0.86 51.72
C ILE A 332 62.40 -1.40 53.07
N ASN A 333 61.47 -1.63 54.01
CA ASN A 333 61.82 -2.20 55.30
C ASN A 333 62.41 -3.61 55.16
N SER A 334 61.85 -4.44 54.27
CA SER A 334 62.39 -5.77 53.95
C SER A 334 63.83 -5.69 53.43
N ILE A 335 64.11 -4.81 52.46
CA ILE A 335 65.47 -4.60 51.92
C ILE A 335 66.44 -4.18 53.02
N VAL A 336 66.05 -3.22 53.86
CA VAL A 336 66.89 -2.70 54.96
C VAL A 336 67.14 -3.77 56.03
N GLU A 337 66.11 -4.52 56.43
CA GLU A 337 66.23 -5.56 57.46
C GLU A 337 67.09 -6.74 56.99
N ASN A 338 66.90 -7.19 55.75
CA ASN A 338 67.61 -8.33 55.17
C ASN A 338 69.06 -8.04 54.77
N ALA A 339 69.48 -6.78 54.70
CA ALA A 339 70.86 -6.41 54.40
C ALA A 339 71.83 -6.96 55.47
N ASN A 340 72.68 -7.91 55.08
CA ASN A 340 73.71 -8.48 55.96
C ASN A 340 74.96 -7.60 55.97
N LEU A 341 74.97 -6.61 56.86
CA LEU A 341 76.06 -5.61 56.94
C LEU A 341 77.27 -6.07 57.76
N ILE A 342 77.14 -7.13 58.58
CA ILE A 342 78.21 -7.63 59.46
C ILE A 342 78.44 -9.12 59.18
N PRO A 343 79.05 -9.48 58.04
CA PRO A 343 79.56 -10.82 57.83
C PRO A 343 80.77 -11.09 58.76
N ALA A 344 81.16 -12.36 58.88
CA ALA A 344 82.25 -12.77 59.79
C ALA A 344 83.55 -11.95 59.62
N PRO A 345 84.05 -11.64 58.41
CA PRO A 345 85.27 -10.84 58.24
C PRO A 345 85.16 -9.42 58.79
N THR A 346 84.02 -8.75 58.58
CA THR A 346 83.75 -7.40 59.10
C THR A 346 83.69 -7.40 60.62
N ARG A 347 83.11 -8.46 61.21
CA ARG A 347 83.09 -8.65 62.66
C ARG A 347 84.49 -8.85 63.23
N ASP A 348 85.35 -9.59 62.54
CA ASP A 348 86.74 -9.81 62.97
C ASP A 348 87.56 -8.51 62.90
N LEU A 349 87.35 -7.70 61.87
CA LEU A 349 87.93 -6.35 61.78
C LEU A 349 87.43 -5.43 62.90
N ALA A 350 86.13 -5.50 63.23
CA ALA A 350 85.56 -4.76 64.35
C ALA A 350 86.18 -5.22 65.68
N HIS A 351 86.39 -6.53 65.86
CA HIS A 351 87.09 -7.08 67.01
C HIS A 351 88.51 -6.52 67.10
N HIS A 352 89.29 -6.59 66.02
CA HIS A 352 90.67 -6.10 65.99
C HIS A 352 90.80 -4.60 66.28
N TYR A 353 89.85 -3.79 65.79
CA TYR A 353 89.79 -2.36 66.10
C TYR A 353 89.46 -2.12 67.58
N LEU A 354 88.47 -2.82 68.12
CA LEU A 354 88.12 -2.71 69.54
C LEU A 354 89.27 -3.14 70.46
N GLU A 355 90.04 -4.15 70.08
CA GLU A 355 91.23 -4.56 70.83
C GLU A 355 92.30 -3.46 70.89
N SER A 356 92.48 -2.67 69.82
CA SER A 356 93.44 -1.55 69.84
C SER A 356 93.00 -0.38 70.73
N ARG A 357 91.74 -0.38 71.20
CA ARG A 357 91.19 0.62 72.14
C ARG A 357 91.27 0.20 73.61
N ARG A 358 91.78 -1.00 73.92
CA ARG A 358 91.95 -1.49 75.31
C ARG A 358 92.96 -0.65 76.11
N PRO A 359 92.68 -0.34 77.39
CA PRO A 359 93.66 0.31 78.27
C PRO A 359 94.95 -0.52 78.35
N GLY A 360 96.10 0.07 77.99
CA GLY A 360 97.41 -0.60 78.03
C GLY A 360 97.85 -1.30 76.74
N PHE A 361 97.15 -1.14 75.62
CA PHE A 361 97.52 -1.71 74.31
C PHE A 361 98.96 -1.33 73.87
N LYS A 362 99.78 -2.34 73.51
CA LYS A 362 101.15 -2.19 72.97
C LYS A 362 101.39 -3.18 71.84
N THR A 363 101.94 -2.73 70.71
CA THR A 363 102.26 -3.59 69.56
C THR A 363 103.59 -4.36 69.71
N GLY A 364 103.89 -4.88 70.92
CA GLY A 364 105.16 -5.57 71.25
C GLY A 364 105.98 -4.87 72.35
N TRP A 365 107.02 -5.55 72.86
CA TRP A 365 107.73 -5.20 74.11
C TRP A 365 108.44 -3.82 74.13
N PHE A 366 108.62 -3.14 72.98
CA PHE A 366 109.31 -1.84 72.88
C PHE A 366 108.57 -0.77 72.05
N ALA A 367 107.24 -0.84 71.90
CA ALA A 367 106.47 0.09 71.05
C ALA A 367 106.20 1.47 71.71
N SER A 368 106.37 2.56 70.95
CA SER A 368 106.09 3.94 71.38
C SER A 368 104.60 4.29 71.27
N ALA A 369 104.15 5.29 72.05
CA ALA A 369 102.75 5.74 72.03
C ALA A 369 102.27 6.15 70.62
N ALA A 370 103.13 6.83 69.84
CA ALA A 370 102.83 7.21 68.46
C ALA A 370 102.66 6.01 67.52
N LYS A 371 103.37 4.89 67.75
CA LYS A 371 103.25 3.67 66.95
C LYS A 371 101.94 2.94 67.25
N ASN A 372 101.54 2.87 68.52
CA ASN A 372 100.26 2.26 68.92
C ASN A 372 99.05 3.05 68.39
N GLN A 373 99.14 4.38 68.36
CA GLN A 373 98.09 5.23 67.79
C GLN A 373 97.92 5.00 66.28
N ARG A 374 99.02 5.00 65.51
CA ARG A 374 98.98 4.71 64.07
C ARG A 374 98.40 3.32 63.75
N GLU A 375 98.73 2.30 64.55
CA GLU A 375 98.15 0.96 64.40
C GLU A 375 96.63 0.97 64.67
N SER A 376 96.16 1.72 65.68
CA SER A 376 94.72 1.84 65.95
C SER A 376 93.99 2.59 64.83
N GLU A 377 94.61 3.62 64.25
CA GLU A 377 94.07 4.37 63.11
C GLU A 377 94.02 3.48 61.85
N ALA A 378 95.05 2.65 61.61
CA ALA A 378 95.07 1.69 60.50
C ALA A 378 93.98 0.62 60.61
N ARG A 379 93.73 0.09 61.82
CA ARG A 379 92.64 -0.89 62.05
C ARG A 379 91.25 -0.27 61.90
N LEU A 380 91.07 0.98 62.32
CA LEU A 380 89.84 1.73 62.09
C LEU A 380 89.60 1.97 60.60
N ALA A 381 90.64 2.36 59.86
CA ALA A 381 90.57 2.53 58.41
C ALA A 381 90.19 1.22 57.70
N ALA A 382 90.79 0.09 58.08
CA ALA A 382 90.45 -1.22 57.50
C ALA A 382 89.01 -1.65 57.81
N LEU A 383 88.51 -1.41 59.03
CA LEU A 383 87.11 -1.66 59.38
C LEU A 383 86.16 -0.74 58.60
N HIS A 384 86.52 0.54 58.47
CA HIS A 384 85.73 1.53 57.74
C HIS A 384 85.63 1.18 56.25
N GLU A 385 86.73 0.82 55.61
CA GLU A 385 86.76 0.44 54.19
C GLU A 385 85.90 -0.80 53.92
N ASP A 386 86.07 -1.88 54.69
CA ASP A 386 85.28 -3.10 54.52
C ASP A 386 83.79 -2.86 54.83
N PHE A 387 83.47 -2.21 55.95
CA PHE A 387 82.08 -1.95 56.34
C PHE A 387 81.36 -1.02 55.35
N SER A 388 82.02 0.04 54.88
CA SER A 388 81.47 0.94 53.85
C SER A 388 81.18 0.17 52.55
N GLY A 389 82.11 -0.69 52.11
CA GLY A 389 81.89 -1.56 50.96
C GLY A 389 80.71 -2.53 51.14
N LYS A 390 80.51 -3.10 52.33
CA LYS A 390 79.33 -3.95 52.63
C LYS A 390 78.04 -3.16 52.64
N VAL A 391 78.04 -1.94 53.17
CA VAL A 391 76.88 -1.04 53.15
C VAL A 391 76.47 -0.69 51.72
N THR A 392 77.43 -0.34 50.86
CA THR A 392 77.13 -0.04 49.46
C THR A 392 76.56 -1.26 48.73
N ALA A 393 77.22 -2.42 48.82
CA ALA A 393 76.85 -3.61 48.05
C ALA A 393 75.58 -4.30 48.56
N ALA A 394 75.41 -4.43 49.88
CA ALA A 394 74.31 -5.21 50.48
C ALA A 394 73.06 -4.37 50.80
N LEU A 395 73.14 -3.04 50.78
CA LEU A 395 72.02 -2.16 51.11
C LEU A 395 71.81 -1.04 50.08
N GLU A 396 72.82 -0.20 49.85
CA GLU A 396 72.65 1.02 49.03
C GLU A 396 72.20 0.71 47.60
N TRP A 397 72.86 -0.23 46.90
CA TRP A 397 72.52 -0.58 45.52
C TRP A 397 71.10 -1.14 45.38
N HIS A 398 70.71 -2.05 46.29
CA HIS A 398 69.37 -2.65 46.26
C HIS A 398 68.28 -1.61 46.54
N LEU A 399 68.54 -0.69 47.46
CA LEU A 399 67.61 0.37 47.81
C LEU A 399 67.49 1.41 46.68
N LYS A 400 68.61 1.78 46.03
CA LYS A 400 68.63 2.66 44.84
C LYS A 400 67.85 2.06 43.67
N ASP A 401 68.13 0.80 43.32
CA ASP A 401 67.47 0.12 42.20
C ASP A 401 65.95 0.03 42.43
N TYR A 402 65.53 -0.30 43.65
CA TYR A 402 64.11 -0.36 43.99
C TYR A 402 63.44 1.02 43.90
N LEU A 403 64.01 2.06 44.51
CA LEU A 403 63.46 3.41 44.46
C LEU A 403 63.40 3.96 43.03
N LYS A 404 64.39 3.67 42.20
CA LYS A 404 64.42 4.06 40.78
C LYS A 404 63.31 3.41 39.98
N LYS A 405 63.06 2.10 40.20
CA LYS A 405 61.93 1.39 39.58
C LYS A 405 60.59 2.02 39.99
N LEU A 406 60.42 2.38 41.26
CA LEU A 406 59.21 3.03 41.75
C LEU A 406 59.01 4.42 41.13
N VAL A 407 60.05 5.25 41.08
CA VAL A 407 59.96 6.60 40.47
C VAL A 407 59.61 6.52 38.99
N ASN A 408 60.23 5.61 38.22
CA ASN A 408 59.94 5.44 36.80
C ASN A 408 58.50 4.96 36.54
N ALA A 409 57.98 4.08 37.40
CA ALA A 409 56.64 3.52 37.23
C ALA A 409 55.54 4.51 37.62
N TYR A 410 55.74 5.30 38.68
CA TYR A 410 54.66 6.06 39.32
C TYR A 410 54.84 7.58 39.30
N ALA A 411 56.00 8.08 38.91
CA ALA A 411 56.26 9.52 38.74
C ALA A 411 57.23 9.83 37.57
N PRO A 412 56.98 9.33 36.35
CA PRO A 412 57.88 9.53 35.20
C PRO A 412 58.06 10.99 34.79
N GLY A 413 57.15 11.89 35.18
CA GLY A 413 57.23 13.34 34.90
C GLY A 413 57.95 14.19 35.96
N GLU A 414 58.31 13.62 37.11
CA GLU A 414 58.96 14.37 38.21
C GLU A 414 60.50 14.34 38.03
N ALA A 415 61.02 15.29 37.24
CA ALA A 415 62.43 15.31 36.78
C ALA A 415 63.50 15.27 37.90
N ARG A 416 63.15 15.61 39.14
CA ARG A 416 64.09 15.66 40.28
C ARG A 416 64.21 14.33 41.02
N LEU A 417 63.14 13.53 41.09
CA LEU A 417 63.10 12.30 41.90
C LEU A 417 64.08 11.21 41.44
N PRO A 418 64.33 10.98 40.13
CA PRO A 418 65.34 10.02 39.69
C PRO A 418 66.74 10.39 40.18
N GLY A 419 67.07 11.69 40.17
CA GLY A 419 68.34 12.21 40.66
C GLY A 419 68.49 12.05 42.18
N GLU A 420 67.43 12.29 42.94
CA GLU A 420 67.43 12.09 44.39
C GLU A 420 67.56 10.60 44.78
N ALA A 421 66.93 9.69 44.04
CA ALA A 421 67.07 8.26 44.26
C ALA A 421 68.51 7.77 43.95
N GLU A 422 69.12 8.26 42.86
CA GLU A 422 70.50 7.92 42.51
C GLU A 422 71.52 8.51 43.50
N ALA A 423 71.23 9.68 44.06
CA ALA A 423 72.07 10.37 45.04
C ALA A 423 71.98 9.81 46.47
N LEU A 424 71.17 8.77 46.71
CA LEU A 424 71.00 8.15 48.04
C LEU A 424 72.33 7.60 48.58
N HIS A 425 72.97 8.30 49.50
CA HIS A 425 74.23 7.85 50.08
C HIS A 425 74.37 8.38 51.51
N VAL A 426 74.79 7.51 52.43
CA VAL A 426 75.13 7.88 53.80
C VAL A 426 76.65 7.96 53.89
N GLU A 427 77.16 9.15 54.21
CA GLU A 427 78.60 9.38 54.36
C GLU A 427 79.11 8.70 55.64
N LEU A 428 79.77 7.57 55.45
CA LEU A 428 80.47 6.86 56.52
C LEU A 428 81.88 7.43 56.66
N THR A 429 82.22 7.96 57.82
CA THR A 429 83.60 8.38 58.14
C THR A 429 84.23 7.48 59.21
N PRO A 430 85.57 7.36 59.27
CA PRO A 430 86.24 6.66 60.37
C PRO A 430 85.83 7.20 61.76
N ASP A 431 85.62 8.50 61.88
CA ASP A 431 85.17 9.14 63.12
C ASP A 431 83.78 8.66 63.54
N THR A 432 82.87 8.44 62.58
CA THR A 432 81.53 7.89 62.83
C THR A 432 81.62 6.54 63.52
N LEU A 433 82.46 5.64 63.01
CA LEU A 433 82.66 4.31 63.61
C LEU A 433 83.36 4.39 64.97
N SER A 434 84.30 5.32 65.14
CA SER A 434 84.99 5.51 66.41
C SER A 434 84.06 6.07 67.50
N GLY A 435 83.12 6.94 67.15
CA GLY A 435 82.15 7.55 68.05
C GLY A 435 81.13 6.56 68.60
N LEU A 436 80.91 5.44 67.92
CA LEU A 436 80.04 4.34 68.38
C LEU A 436 80.67 3.50 69.51
N VAL A 437 81.94 3.71 69.83
CA VAL A 437 82.62 3.01 70.94
C VAL A 437 82.34 3.73 72.27
N SER A 438 81.69 3.04 73.21
CA SER A 438 81.37 3.59 74.53
C SER A 438 82.61 3.85 75.40
N THR A 439 82.67 5.01 76.05
CA THR A 439 83.74 5.39 76.98
C THR A 439 83.64 4.57 78.27
N GLY A 440 84.63 3.68 78.52
CA GLY A 440 84.68 2.81 79.71
C GLY A 440 84.21 1.36 79.52
N ALA A 441 83.96 0.92 78.28
CA ALA A 441 83.54 -0.45 77.98
C ALA A 441 84.66 -1.49 78.23
N VAL A 442 84.25 -2.67 78.72
CA VAL A 442 85.12 -3.85 78.80
C VAL A 442 85.09 -4.58 77.46
N PHE A 443 86.20 -4.51 76.72
CA PHE A 443 86.30 -5.08 75.37
C PHE A 443 86.33 -6.62 75.42
N SER A 444 85.17 -7.25 75.26
CA SER A 444 84.95 -8.71 75.15
C SER A 444 84.35 -9.08 73.78
N ASN A 445 84.29 -10.38 73.47
CA ASN A 445 83.58 -10.86 72.27
C ASN A 445 82.10 -10.47 72.27
N GLU A 446 81.49 -10.39 73.45
CA GLU A 446 80.11 -9.94 73.63
C GLU A 446 79.96 -8.46 73.29
N TYR A 447 80.91 -7.62 73.72
CA TYR A 447 80.93 -6.20 73.36
C TYR A 447 81.17 -5.97 71.85
N THR A 448 82.01 -6.79 71.20
CA THR A 448 82.17 -6.75 69.73
C THR A 448 80.82 -6.99 69.03
N MET A 449 80.02 -7.97 69.49
CA MET A 449 78.70 -8.21 68.93
C MET A 449 77.75 -7.02 69.15
N THR A 450 77.79 -6.38 70.32
CA THR A 450 76.98 -5.19 70.61
C THR A 450 77.37 -4.01 69.72
N TYR A 451 78.67 -3.75 69.57
CA TYR A 451 79.19 -2.69 68.71
C TYR A 451 78.88 -2.93 67.23
N SER A 452 79.07 -4.16 66.74
CA SER A 452 78.72 -4.50 65.35
C SER A 452 77.22 -4.38 65.07
N LYS A 453 76.36 -4.76 66.03
CA LYS A 453 74.91 -4.54 65.92
C LYS A 453 74.58 -3.05 65.87
N LEU A 454 75.25 -2.23 66.70
CA LEU A 454 75.05 -0.79 66.73
C LEU A 454 75.47 -0.13 65.40
N MET A 455 76.63 -0.50 64.85
CA MET A 455 77.07 -0.05 63.51
C MET A 455 76.03 -0.36 62.44
N ALA A 456 75.53 -1.59 62.41
CA ALA A 456 74.52 -1.99 61.44
C ALA A 456 73.18 -1.28 61.66
N SER A 457 72.75 -1.08 62.91
CA SER A 457 71.47 -0.42 63.21
C SER A 457 71.47 1.05 62.87
N GLU A 458 72.57 1.77 63.12
CA GLU A 458 72.69 3.20 62.83
C GLU A 458 72.55 3.46 61.33
N ILE A 459 73.34 2.74 60.53
CA ILE A 459 73.33 2.89 59.06
C ILE A 459 72.00 2.43 58.45
N LYS A 460 71.43 1.34 58.94
CA LYS A 460 70.08 0.92 58.51
C LYS A 460 69.02 1.98 58.85
N SER A 461 69.16 2.67 59.98
CA SER A 461 68.25 3.74 60.39
C SER A 461 68.34 4.93 59.44
N ASP A 462 69.56 5.37 59.10
CA ASP A 462 69.78 6.52 58.22
C ASP A 462 69.26 6.26 56.80
N TYR A 463 69.60 5.11 56.21
CA TYR A 463 69.07 4.73 54.90
C TYR A 463 67.55 4.58 54.89
N ARG A 464 66.97 4.02 55.97
CA ARG A 464 65.51 3.91 56.11
C ARG A 464 64.87 5.29 56.13
N LYS A 465 65.45 6.26 56.87
CA LYS A 465 64.94 7.63 56.95
C LYS A 465 64.96 8.31 55.59
N MET A 466 66.10 8.28 54.89
CA MET A 466 66.25 8.89 53.57
C MET A 466 65.30 8.26 52.53
N ALA A 467 65.17 6.93 52.53
CA ALA A 467 64.23 6.25 51.63
C ALA A 467 62.77 6.60 51.92
N MET A 468 62.40 6.79 53.19
CA MET A 468 61.04 7.15 53.58
C MET A 468 60.69 8.59 53.20
N GLU A 469 61.66 9.52 53.26
CA GLU A 469 61.48 10.90 52.76
C GLU A 469 61.20 10.92 51.26
N LEU A 470 61.91 10.10 50.47
CA LEU A 470 61.67 9.99 49.04
C LEU A 470 60.32 9.31 48.73
N LEU A 471 59.94 8.33 49.57
CA LEU A 471 58.66 7.62 49.43
C LEU A 471 57.45 8.54 49.65
N GLU A 472 57.50 9.45 50.62
CA GLU A 472 56.45 10.44 50.84
C GLU A 472 56.29 11.40 49.66
N LYS A 473 57.41 11.81 49.02
CA LYS A 473 57.34 12.61 47.79
C LYS A 473 56.69 11.84 46.64
N LEU A 474 57.01 10.55 46.50
CA LEU A 474 56.41 9.69 45.47
C LEU A 474 54.90 9.48 45.71
N ARG A 475 54.50 9.28 46.97
CA ARG A 475 53.09 9.21 47.37
C ARG A 475 52.33 10.46 46.97
N ALA A 476 52.89 11.65 47.25
CA ALA A 476 52.27 12.92 46.89
C ALA A 476 52.10 13.08 45.37
N ALA A 477 53.01 12.54 44.55
CA ALA A 477 52.87 12.54 43.10
C ALA A 477 51.69 11.65 42.63
N VAL A 478 51.57 10.44 43.16
CA VAL A 478 50.44 9.53 42.88
C VAL A 478 49.12 10.07 43.40
N GLU A 479 49.12 10.75 44.55
CA GLU A 479 47.92 11.36 45.10
C GLU A 479 47.36 12.46 44.19
N ARG A 480 48.22 13.28 43.56
CA ARG A 480 47.78 14.29 42.58
C ARG A 480 47.14 13.66 41.34
N SER A 481 47.71 12.59 40.78
CA SER A 481 47.13 11.91 39.61
C SER A 481 45.81 11.21 39.98
N SER A 482 45.77 10.53 41.13
CA SER A 482 44.59 9.81 41.60
C SER A 482 43.43 10.77 41.92
N LEU A 483 43.71 11.97 42.46
CA LEU A 483 42.70 13.01 42.69
C LEU A 483 42.07 13.51 41.39
N SER A 484 42.86 13.68 40.34
CA SER A 484 42.35 14.12 39.03
C SER A 484 41.46 13.07 38.39
N GLU A 485 41.85 11.79 38.45
CA GLU A 485 41.05 10.67 37.93
C GLU A 485 39.78 10.45 38.77
N ALA A 486 39.88 10.58 40.10
CA ALA A 486 38.73 10.51 41.01
C ALA A 486 37.71 11.63 40.75
N ASP A 487 38.15 12.88 40.54
CA ASP A 487 37.23 14.00 40.22
C ASP A 487 36.52 13.81 38.86
N ALA A 488 37.22 13.23 37.88
CA ALA A 488 36.61 12.86 36.60
C ALA A 488 35.55 11.76 36.76
N LEU A 489 35.86 10.70 37.51
CA LEU A 489 34.92 9.60 37.80
C LEU A 489 33.72 10.07 38.63
N GLU A 490 33.92 10.97 39.60
CA GLU A 490 32.85 11.51 40.45
C GLU A 490 31.88 12.41 39.67
N LYS A 491 32.38 13.21 38.73
CA LYS A 491 31.54 13.97 37.78
C LYS A 491 30.72 13.05 36.89
N GLU A 492 31.32 11.95 36.42
CA GLU A 492 30.63 10.99 35.55
C GLU A 492 29.57 10.19 36.32
N LEU A 493 29.86 9.75 37.55
CA LEU A 493 28.87 9.11 38.42
C LEU A 493 27.67 10.00 38.71
N LYS A 494 27.90 11.29 39.02
CA LYS A 494 26.82 12.26 39.26
C LYS A 494 25.93 12.46 38.03
N ARG A 495 26.49 12.39 36.82
CA ARG A 495 25.73 12.39 35.56
C ARG A 495 24.85 11.14 35.43
N LEU A 496 25.40 9.98 35.80
CA LEU A 496 24.68 8.69 35.74
C LEU A 496 23.58 8.56 36.80
N GLU A 497 23.68 9.21 37.96
CA GLU A 497 22.65 9.17 39.02
C GLU A 497 21.28 9.67 38.53
N GLY A 498 21.25 10.78 37.79
CA GLY A 498 20.01 11.32 37.22
C GLY A 498 19.37 10.36 36.20
N LYS A 499 20.19 9.65 35.43
CA LYS A 499 19.73 8.63 34.48
C LYS A 499 19.26 7.36 35.20
N LEU A 500 19.97 6.93 36.24
CA LEU A 500 19.62 5.76 37.05
C LEU A 500 18.28 5.94 37.77
N ALA A 501 17.97 7.15 38.24
CA ALA A 501 16.67 7.48 38.80
C ALA A 501 15.53 7.30 37.78
N SER A 502 15.73 7.78 36.56
CA SER A 502 14.77 7.62 35.45
C SER A 502 14.60 6.15 35.05
N TYR A 503 15.69 5.39 35.01
CA TYR A 503 15.69 3.94 34.75
C TYR A 503 14.92 3.16 35.83
N ARG A 504 15.14 3.46 37.11
CA ARG A 504 14.39 2.82 38.22
C ARG A 504 12.90 3.14 38.14
N LYS A 505 12.55 4.38 37.82
CA LYS A 505 11.15 4.77 37.68
C LYS A 505 10.46 4.07 36.51
N LEU A 506 11.17 3.86 35.41
CA LEU A 506 10.71 3.06 34.27
C LEU A 506 10.44 1.60 34.71
N GLN A 507 11.35 0.99 35.47
CA GLN A 507 11.15 -0.38 36.00
C GLN A 507 9.96 -0.47 36.96
N GLU A 508 9.76 0.54 37.82
CA GLU A 508 8.58 0.60 38.70
C GLU A 508 7.28 0.58 37.90
N LEU A 509 7.17 1.41 36.85
CA LEU A 509 5.97 1.46 35.98
C LEU A 509 5.73 0.14 35.24
N GLU A 510 6.78 -0.47 34.68
CA GLU A 510 6.69 -1.79 34.04
C GLU A 510 6.24 -2.87 35.03
N GLN A 511 6.73 -2.82 36.26
CA GLN A 511 6.37 -3.77 37.30
C GLN A 511 4.93 -3.55 37.80
N GLU A 512 4.46 -2.30 37.88
CA GLU A 512 3.08 -1.95 38.20
C GLU A 512 2.11 -2.49 37.15
N GLU A 513 2.38 -2.26 35.86
CA GLU A 513 1.57 -2.80 34.75
C GLU A 513 1.51 -4.32 34.78
N GLN A 514 2.66 -4.98 34.95
CA GLN A 514 2.73 -6.43 35.02
C GLN A 514 1.96 -6.95 36.24
N THR A 515 1.99 -6.23 37.37
CA THR A 515 1.22 -6.57 38.57
C THR A 515 -0.28 -6.46 38.33
N GLN A 516 -0.75 -5.36 37.72
CA GLN A 516 -2.15 -5.17 37.37
C GLN A 516 -2.63 -6.23 36.37
N LEU A 517 -1.84 -6.51 35.33
CA LEU A 517 -2.15 -7.56 34.36
C LEU A 517 -2.20 -8.95 35.02
N ASN A 518 -1.25 -9.25 35.91
CA ASN A 518 -1.21 -10.51 36.64
C ASN A 518 -2.41 -10.65 37.59
N GLN A 519 -2.90 -9.56 38.19
CA GLN A 519 -4.13 -9.58 38.99
C GLN A 519 -5.35 -9.98 38.16
N VAL A 520 -5.51 -9.38 36.97
CA VAL A 520 -6.61 -9.73 36.05
C VAL A 520 -6.48 -11.17 35.55
N LYS A 521 -5.27 -11.60 35.14
CA LYS A 521 -5.00 -12.99 34.73
C LYS A 521 -5.28 -13.99 35.86
N ALA A 522 -4.84 -13.69 37.08
CA ALA A 522 -5.07 -14.53 38.26
C ALA A 522 -6.55 -14.61 38.63
N ALA A 523 -7.32 -13.53 38.45
CA ALA A 523 -8.77 -13.54 38.66
C ALA A 523 -9.48 -14.54 37.73
N LEU A 524 -8.96 -14.75 36.52
CA LEU A 524 -9.49 -15.66 35.50
C LEU A 524 -8.87 -17.07 35.52
N ALA A 525 -7.80 -17.30 36.30
CA ALA A 525 -7.15 -18.59 36.40
C ALA A 525 -8.05 -19.61 37.13
N GLY A 526 -8.52 -20.62 36.40
CA GLY A 526 -9.39 -21.69 36.90
C GLY A 526 -9.00 -23.08 36.37
N THR A 527 -9.10 -24.09 37.24
CA THR A 527 -8.59 -25.47 37.15
C THR A 527 -9.43 -26.41 36.25
N GLY A 528 -9.37 -26.24 34.93
CA GLY A 528 -9.93 -27.20 33.98
C GLY A 528 -9.02 -27.34 32.76
N GLU A 529 -8.83 -28.57 32.28
CA GLU A 529 -8.04 -28.85 31.08
C GLU A 529 -8.62 -28.13 29.85
N GLU A 530 -7.73 -27.55 29.05
CA GLU A 530 -8.04 -26.81 27.82
C GLU A 530 -8.37 -27.79 26.69
N HIS A 531 -9.66 -28.10 26.52
CA HIS A 531 -10.10 -28.80 25.33
C HIS A 531 -11.11 -27.93 24.59
N ALA A 532 -10.77 -27.55 23.36
CA ALA A 532 -11.73 -26.96 22.45
C ALA A 532 -12.92 -27.92 22.28
N PRO A 533 -14.17 -27.43 22.30
CA PRO A 533 -15.34 -28.28 22.11
C PRO A 533 -15.25 -28.94 20.74
N ARG A 534 -15.63 -30.21 20.65
CA ARG A 534 -15.72 -30.90 19.35
C ARG A 534 -16.90 -30.32 18.58
N LEU A 535 -16.60 -29.50 17.58
CA LEU A 535 -17.60 -28.87 16.75
C LEU A 535 -18.23 -29.88 15.77
N PRO A 536 -19.55 -29.81 15.53
CA PRO A 536 -20.20 -30.61 14.48
C PRO A 536 -19.72 -30.17 13.09
N HIS A 537 -19.36 -31.13 12.23
CA HIS A 537 -18.96 -30.82 10.85
C HIS A 537 -20.16 -30.99 9.90
N PRO A 538 -20.37 -30.11 8.90
CA PRO A 538 -21.48 -30.25 7.94
C PRO A 538 -21.52 -31.61 7.19
N GLU A 539 -20.36 -32.26 7.01
CA GLU A 539 -20.27 -33.57 6.35
C GLU A 539 -20.78 -34.76 7.19
N ASP A 540 -20.96 -34.55 8.50
CA ASP A 540 -21.57 -35.54 9.39
C ASP A 540 -23.08 -35.67 9.16
N TYR A 541 -23.68 -34.72 8.42
CA TYR A 541 -25.07 -34.80 8.02
C TYR A 541 -25.34 -36.07 7.20
N ARG A 542 -26.37 -36.81 7.62
CA ARG A 542 -26.91 -37.96 6.90
C ARG A 542 -28.40 -37.73 6.71
N GLU A 543 -28.81 -37.68 5.46
CA GLU A 543 -30.20 -37.51 5.09
C GLU A 543 -30.97 -38.76 5.53
N VAL A 544 -32.04 -38.60 6.32
CA VAL A 544 -32.85 -39.72 6.80
C VAL A 544 -33.91 -40.02 5.73
N PRO A 545 -33.89 -41.20 5.07
CA PRO A 545 -34.90 -41.53 4.08
C PRO A 545 -36.27 -41.58 4.76
N GLY A 546 -37.22 -40.76 4.29
CA GLY A 546 -38.62 -40.78 4.76
C GLY A 546 -38.98 -39.81 5.89
N LYS A 547 -38.08 -38.92 6.33
CA LYS A 547 -38.43 -37.78 7.19
C LYS A 547 -37.98 -36.48 6.53
N ALA A 548 -38.87 -35.88 5.75
CA ALA A 548 -38.69 -34.50 5.30
C ALA A 548 -38.50 -33.59 6.53
N PRO A 549 -37.54 -32.65 6.53
CA PRO A 549 -37.47 -31.63 7.58
C PRO A 549 -38.73 -30.74 7.46
N GLY A 550 -39.61 -30.75 8.48
CA GLY A 550 -40.63 -29.71 8.65
C GLY A 550 -42.11 -30.03 8.39
N THR A 551 -42.58 -31.29 8.47
CA THR A 551 -44.01 -31.60 8.30
C THR A 551 -44.93 -31.24 9.49
N GLU A 552 -44.45 -30.58 10.54
CA GLU A 552 -45.33 -29.93 11.54
C GLU A 552 -45.35 -28.39 11.47
N ALA A 553 -44.55 -27.76 10.60
CA ALA A 553 -44.55 -26.31 10.39
C ALA A 553 -44.90 -25.90 8.93
N GLY A 554 -45.26 -26.85 8.08
CA GLY A 554 -45.70 -26.63 6.70
C GLY A 554 -47.21 -26.72 6.56
N LYS A 555 -47.97 -25.83 7.22
CA LYS A 555 -49.28 -25.44 6.67
C LYS A 555 -49.00 -24.33 5.67
N SER A 556 -49.45 -24.55 4.43
CA SER A 556 -49.52 -23.52 3.39
C SER A 556 -50.05 -22.21 3.96
N TRP A 557 -49.24 -21.16 3.96
CA TRP A 557 -49.75 -19.80 4.15
C TRP A 557 -50.21 -19.25 2.81
N PRO A 558 -51.39 -18.59 2.75
CA PRO A 558 -51.95 -18.13 1.49
C PRO A 558 -51.09 -17.00 0.92
N ALA A 559 -51.00 -16.97 -0.41
CA ALA A 559 -50.61 -15.77 -1.13
C ALA A 559 -51.47 -14.61 -0.64
N ALA A 560 -50.83 -13.51 -0.22
CA ALA A 560 -51.53 -12.27 0.07
C ALA A 560 -52.26 -11.82 -1.20
N GLU A 561 -53.59 -11.79 -1.12
CA GLU A 561 -54.46 -11.24 -2.15
C GLU A 561 -54.10 -9.77 -2.37
N THR A 562 -53.64 -9.47 -3.58
CA THR A 562 -53.49 -8.11 -4.10
C THR A 562 -54.87 -7.55 -4.42
N GLY A 563 -55.43 -6.79 -3.48
CA GLY A 563 -56.66 -6.04 -3.66
C GLY A 563 -56.46 -4.56 -3.34
N ALA A 564 -56.13 -3.75 -4.35
CA ALA A 564 -56.65 -2.39 -4.52
C ALA A 564 -56.04 -1.77 -5.80
N ALA A 565 -56.88 -1.65 -6.83
CA ALA A 565 -56.64 -0.71 -7.92
C ALA A 565 -56.63 0.71 -7.34
N ALA A 566 -55.49 1.39 -7.43
CA ALA A 566 -55.38 2.82 -7.17
C ALA A 566 -54.67 3.49 -8.35
N GLU A 567 -55.34 4.52 -8.87
CA GLU A 567 -55.01 5.25 -10.08
C GLU A 567 -53.61 5.87 -10.01
N ARG A 568 -52.84 5.59 -11.06
CA ARG A 568 -51.51 6.12 -11.31
C ARG A 568 -51.57 7.62 -11.61
N LYS A 569 -50.85 8.43 -10.83
CA LYS A 569 -50.32 9.73 -11.29
C LYS A 569 -48.80 9.62 -11.36
N ALA A 570 -48.28 9.53 -12.59
CA ALA A 570 -46.86 9.54 -12.89
C ALA A 570 -46.37 10.99 -13.09
N ALA A 571 -45.17 11.28 -12.59
CA ALA A 571 -44.41 12.47 -12.92
C ALA A 571 -42.94 12.08 -13.22
N SER A 572 -42.56 12.34 -14.48
CA SER A 572 -41.22 12.52 -15.11
C SER A 572 -40.10 11.50 -14.83
N SER A 573 -39.31 11.04 -15.80
CA SER A 573 -39.17 11.31 -17.24
C SER A 573 -38.33 10.18 -17.84
N VAL A 574 -38.95 9.24 -18.55
CA VAL A 574 -38.27 8.21 -19.35
C VAL A 574 -38.97 8.15 -20.70
N ALA A 575 -38.19 8.06 -21.77
CA ALA A 575 -38.64 8.13 -23.15
C ALA A 575 -39.78 7.12 -23.43
N VAL A 576 -40.78 7.60 -24.17
CA VAL A 576 -42.03 6.89 -24.49
C VAL A 576 -41.75 5.71 -25.43
N LEU A 577 -42.01 4.49 -24.96
CA LEU A 577 -42.09 3.29 -25.79
C LEU A 577 -43.49 3.18 -26.40
N THR A 578 -43.55 2.99 -27.72
CA THR A 578 -44.78 2.56 -28.41
C THR A 578 -44.83 1.02 -28.38
N GLU A 579 -45.99 0.45 -28.04
CA GLU A 579 -46.18 -0.99 -27.94
C GLU A 579 -46.19 -1.65 -29.33
N GLU A 580 -45.15 -2.43 -29.65
CA GLU A 580 -45.11 -3.35 -30.79
C GLU A 580 -44.79 -4.79 -30.32
N PRO A 581 -45.23 -5.82 -31.07
CA PRO A 581 -45.17 -7.22 -30.63
C PRO A 581 -43.73 -7.80 -30.54
N PRO A 582 -43.46 -8.77 -29.63
CA PRO A 582 -42.11 -9.20 -29.23
C PRO A 582 -41.24 -9.82 -30.34
N GLN A 583 -41.85 -10.38 -31.39
CA GLN A 583 -41.11 -10.93 -32.55
C GLN A 583 -40.55 -9.83 -33.47
N ALA A 584 -41.12 -8.62 -33.44
CA ALA A 584 -40.68 -7.51 -34.29
C ALA A 584 -39.40 -6.84 -33.76
N ALA A 585 -39.16 -6.83 -32.45
CA ALA A 585 -38.02 -6.17 -31.82
C ALA A 585 -36.69 -6.90 -32.08
N ALA A 586 -36.64 -8.23 -31.85
CA ALA A 586 -35.48 -9.05 -32.20
C ALA A 586 -35.20 -9.01 -33.72
N SER A 587 -36.25 -9.08 -34.54
CA SER A 587 -36.14 -8.95 -36.00
C SER A 587 -35.69 -7.56 -36.45
N ARG A 588 -35.99 -6.48 -35.71
CA ARG A 588 -35.55 -5.11 -36.03
C ARG A 588 -34.08 -4.91 -35.75
N THR A 589 -33.57 -5.31 -34.58
CA THR A 589 -32.14 -5.18 -34.28
C THR A 589 -31.29 -6.00 -35.25
N THR A 590 -31.70 -7.25 -35.56
CA THR A 590 -31.04 -8.04 -36.60
C THR A 590 -31.21 -7.43 -37.99
N SER A 591 -32.37 -6.84 -38.32
CA SER A 591 -32.56 -6.12 -39.58
C SER A 591 -31.71 -4.85 -39.69
N LEU A 592 -31.47 -4.12 -38.59
CA LEU A 592 -30.60 -2.94 -38.54
C LEU A 592 -29.12 -3.32 -38.67
N LEU A 593 -28.70 -4.44 -38.08
CA LEU A 593 -27.33 -4.97 -38.14
C LEU A 593 -26.99 -5.69 -39.45
N THR A 594 -27.98 -6.38 -40.04
CA THR A 594 -27.85 -7.01 -41.37
C THR A 594 -28.07 -6.04 -42.50
N ASP A 595 -28.38 -4.78 -42.19
CA ASP A 595 -28.46 -3.73 -43.18
C ASP A 595 -27.06 -3.42 -43.71
N ARG A 596 -26.67 -4.15 -44.77
CA ARG A 596 -25.45 -3.91 -45.54
C ARG A 596 -25.40 -2.50 -46.15
N HIS A 597 -26.48 -1.71 -46.06
CA HIS A 597 -26.48 -0.34 -46.52
C HIS A 597 -25.43 0.53 -45.82
N HIS A 598 -25.08 0.33 -44.53
CA HIS A 598 -24.10 1.20 -43.85
C HIS A 598 -22.66 0.99 -44.35
N ARG A 599 -22.16 -0.23 -44.26
CA ARG A 599 -20.85 -0.59 -44.80
C ARG A 599 -20.79 -0.35 -46.32
N GLY A 600 -21.85 -0.68 -47.05
CA GLY A 600 -21.96 -0.39 -48.47
C GLY A 600 -21.96 1.11 -48.80
N ARG A 601 -22.52 1.98 -47.95
CA ARG A 601 -22.45 3.45 -48.07
C ARG A 601 -21.02 3.95 -47.85
N LEU A 602 -20.31 3.43 -46.85
CA LEU A 602 -18.91 3.78 -46.58
C LEU A 602 -17.98 3.29 -47.70
N GLU A 603 -18.15 2.04 -48.16
CA GLU A 603 -17.42 1.48 -49.30
C GLU A 603 -17.75 2.22 -50.60
N SER A 604 -19.01 2.59 -50.83
CA SER A 604 -19.41 3.44 -51.96
C SER A 604 -18.78 4.82 -51.89
N SER A 605 -18.76 5.44 -50.70
CA SER A 605 -18.13 6.75 -50.49
C SER A 605 -16.62 6.69 -50.71
N ALA A 606 -15.96 5.65 -50.20
CA ALA A 606 -14.55 5.40 -50.44
C ALA A 606 -14.25 5.13 -51.92
N GLY A 607 -15.10 4.34 -52.58
CA GLY A 607 -15.03 4.09 -54.02
C GLY A 607 -15.14 5.37 -54.84
N ARG A 608 -16.11 6.25 -54.52
CA ARG A 608 -16.26 7.57 -55.17
C ARG A 608 -15.03 8.45 -54.94
N LEU A 609 -14.48 8.48 -53.73
CA LEU A 609 -13.25 9.21 -53.44
C LEU A 609 -12.05 8.66 -54.25
N LYS A 610 -11.90 7.34 -54.34
CA LYS A 610 -10.85 6.70 -55.15
C LYS A 610 -11.02 6.94 -56.64
N GLU A 611 -12.24 6.88 -57.14
CA GLU A 611 -12.55 7.15 -58.55
C GLU A 611 -12.26 8.62 -58.88
N ALA A 612 -12.72 9.56 -58.04
CA ALA A 612 -12.38 10.97 -58.17
C ALA A 612 -10.86 11.20 -58.08
N ALA A 613 -10.16 10.58 -57.13
CA ALA A 613 -8.72 10.65 -57.01
C ALA A 613 -8.01 10.15 -58.28
N HIS A 614 -8.46 9.03 -58.86
CA HIS A 614 -7.91 8.50 -60.10
C HIS A 614 -8.18 9.41 -61.30
N LEU A 615 -9.36 10.05 -61.39
CA LEU A 615 -9.66 11.04 -62.42
C LEU A 615 -8.77 12.29 -62.30
N LEU A 616 -8.45 12.69 -61.08
CA LEU A 616 -7.69 13.90 -60.79
C LEU A 616 -6.17 13.68 -60.78
N GLN A 617 -5.68 12.43 -60.68
CA GLN A 617 -4.23 12.13 -60.56
C GLN A 617 -3.38 12.67 -61.71
N GLU A 618 -3.96 12.79 -62.91
CA GLU A 618 -3.30 13.29 -64.11
C GLU A 618 -3.10 14.81 -64.10
N ILE A 619 -3.77 15.51 -63.17
CA ILE A 619 -3.71 16.97 -63.03
C ILE A 619 -2.67 17.30 -61.97
N PRO A 620 -1.47 17.82 -62.33
CA PRO A 620 -0.41 18.10 -61.36
C PRO A 620 -0.84 19.09 -60.26
N ALA A 621 -1.78 19.98 -60.59
CA ALA A 621 -2.35 21.00 -59.71
C ALA A 621 -3.43 20.48 -58.72
N MET A 622 -3.64 19.16 -58.62
CA MET A 622 -4.65 18.53 -57.76
C MET A 622 -4.06 17.48 -56.81
N LYS A 623 -2.73 17.37 -56.71
CA LYS A 623 -2.07 16.27 -55.98
C LYS A 623 -2.41 16.24 -54.49
N SER A 624 -2.48 17.38 -53.81
CA SER A 624 -2.86 17.47 -52.40
C SER A 624 -4.28 16.95 -52.15
N GLN A 625 -5.21 17.29 -53.04
CA GLN A 625 -6.60 16.83 -52.99
C GLN A 625 -6.71 15.33 -53.29
N VAL A 626 -5.94 14.83 -54.25
CA VAL A 626 -5.84 13.38 -54.54
C VAL A 626 -5.33 12.63 -53.30
N ARG A 627 -4.28 13.11 -52.63
CA ARG A 627 -3.78 12.49 -51.39
C ARG A 627 -4.85 12.51 -50.29
N SER A 628 -5.49 13.65 -50.05
CA SER A 628 -6.59 13.80 -49.09
C SER A 628 -7.74 12.81 -49.35
N MET A 629 -8.17 12.68 -50.61
CA MET A 629 -9.20 11.73 -51.03
C MET A 629 -8.79 10.28 -50.77
N LEU A 630 -7.54 9.91 -51.08
CA LEU A 630 -7.04 8.55 -50.85
C LEU A 630 -6.92 8.22 -49.36
N ASP A 631 -6.40 9.14 -48.54
CA ASP A 631 -6.28 8.96 -47.09
C ASP A 631 -7.66 8.81 -46.43
N LYS A 632 -8.63 9.64 -46.84
CA LYS A 632 -10.02 9.52 -46.39
C LYS A 632 -10.65 8.20 -46.87
N ALA A 633 -10.44 7.83 -48.13
CA ALA A 633 -10.95 6.57 -48.67
C ALA A 633 -10.40 5.36 -47.90
N GLU A 634 -9.10 5.35 -47.57
CA GLU A 634 -8.48 4.27 -46.79
C GLU A 634 -9.09 4.16 -45.39
N ARG A 635 -9.36 5.30 -44.72
CA ARG A 635 -10.04 5.31 -43.41
C ARG A 635 -11.47 4.76 -43.50
N LEU A 636 -12.22 5.17 -44.52
CA LEU A 636 -13.58 4.68 -44.77
C LEU A 636 -13.62 3.19 -45.11
N GLU A 637 -12.61 2.68 -45.84
CA GLU A 637 -12.50 1.25 -46.18
C GLU A 637 -12.11 0.39 -44.99
N LYS A 638 -11.19 0.87 -44.15
CA LYS A 638 -10.82 0.16 -42.92
C LYS A 638 -12.02 0.05 -41.98
N ASN A 639 -12.92 1.04 -41.99
CA ASN A 639 -14.21 1.04 -41.30
C ASN A 639 -14.12 0.51 -39.85
N ARG A 640 -13.14 0.94 -39.05
CA ARG A 640 -12.96 0.43 -37.69
C ARG A 640 -13.55 1.38 -36.66
N PHE A 641 -14.54 0.92 -35.90
CA PHE A 641 -15.12 1.63 -34.76
C PHE A 641 -14.76 0.92 -33.46
N THR A 642 -14.04 1.59 -32.58
CA THR A 642 -13.53 1.00 -31.34
C THR A 642 -14.47 1.27 -30.17
N ILE A 643 -14.97 0.20 -29.55
CA ILE A 643 -15.83 0.24 -28.37
C ILE A 643 -15.07 -0.33 -27.19
N ALA A 644 -14.88 0.46 -26.14
CA ALA A 644 -14.17 0.03 -24.94
C ALA A 644 -15.12 -0.26 -23.77
N LEU A 645 -14.98 -1.44 -23.16
CA LEU A 645 -15.76 -1.86 -21.99
C LEU A 645 -14.95 -1.63 -20.71
N PHE A 646 -15.58 -0.99 -19.72
CA PHE A 646 -15.00 -0.66 -18.42
C PHE A 646 -15.93 -1.04 -17.27
N GLY A 647 -15.38 -1.14 -16.05
CA GLY A 647 -16.12 -1.50 -14.84
C GLY A 647 -15.29 -2.34 -13.86
N ALA A 648 -15.72 -2.38 -12.59
CA ALA A 648 -15.11 -3.18 -11.52
C ALA A 648 -14.91 -4.67 -11.90
N PHE A 649 -14.05 -5.36 -11.14
CA PHE A 649 -13.91 -6.81 -11.29
C PHE A 649 -15.25 -7.51 -10.98
N SER A 650 -15.58 -8.57 -11.72
CA SER A 650 -16.89 -9.25 -11.63
C SER A 650 -18.13 -8.38 -11.91
N ALA A 651 -17.98 -7.17 -12.47
CA ALA A 651 -19.11 -6.36 -12.94
C ALA A 651 -19.89 -7.01 -14.11
N GLY A 652 -19.33 -8.05 -14.72
CA GLY A 652 -19.91 -8.77 -15.85
C GLY A 652 -19.63 -8.13 -17.21
N LYS A 653 -18.47 -7.48 -17.39
CA LYS A 653 -18.02 -6.89 -18.67
C LYS A 653 -17.97 -7.91 -19.80
N SER A 654 -17.23 -9.01 -19.62
CA SER A 654 -17.10 -10.07 -20.62
C SER A 654 -18.45 -10.78 -20.86
N SER A 655 -19.27 -10.93 -19.81
CA SER A 655 -20.65 -11.45 -19.94
C SER A 655 -21.54 -10.53 -20.77
N PHE A 656 -21.42 -9.22 -20.57
CA PHE A 656 -22.15 -8.22 -21.35
C PHE A 656 -21.66 -8.19 -22.80
N ALA A 657 -20.34 -8.26 -23.03
CA ALA A 657 -19.78 -8.37 -24.38
C ALA A 657 -20.35 -9.60 -25.09
N ASN A 658 -20.34 -10.77 -24.44
CA ASN A 658 -20.94 -11.99 -24.98
C ASN A 658 -22.44 -11.81 -25.28
N ALA A 659 -23.19 -11.15 -24.39
CA ALA A 659 -24.59 -10.85 -24.59
C ALA A 659 -24.83 -9.95 -25.80
N LEU A 660 -23.98 -8.95 -26.01
CA LEU A 660 -24.04 -8.04 -27.15
C LEU A 660 -23.69 -8.77 -28.47
N LEU A 661 -22.62 -9.57 -28.47
CA LEU A 661 -22.19 -10.39 -29.61
C LEU A 661 -23.21 -11.51 -29.93
N GLY A 662 -24.02 -11.91 -28.96
CA GLY A 662 -25.00 -13.00 -29.06
C GLY A 662 -24.42 -14.40 -28.84
N GLU A 663 -23.12 -14.51 -28.58
CA GLU A 663 -22.37 -15.76 -28.46
C GLU A 663 -21.40 -15.71 -27.27
N ARG A 664 -21.07 -16.88 -26.71
CA ARG A 664 -20.16 -17.01 -25.56
C ARG A 664 -18.72 -17.13 -26.03
N ILE A 665 -18.13 -16.00 -26.42
CA ILE A 665 -16.80 -15.93 -27.03
C ILE A 665 -15.72 -15.67 -25.97
N LEU A 666 -15.91 -14.65 -25.14
CA LEU A 666 -14.99 -14.33 -24.05
C LEU A 666 -15.25 -15.27 -22.86
N PRO A 667 -14.22 -15.84 -22.23
CA PRO A 667 -14.41 -16.64 -21.04
C PRO A 667 -14.94 -15.77 -19.89
N VAL A 668 -15.91 -16.31 -19.16
CA VAL A 668 -16.50 -15.67 -17.98
C VAL A 668 -16.03 -16.49 -16.78
N SER A 669 -15.40 -15.83 -15.81
CA SER A 669 -14.91 -16.49 -14.59
C SER A 669 -15.22 -15.63 -13.35
N PRO A 670 -15.56 -16.25 -12.22
CA PRO A 670 -15.69 -15.55 -10.94
C PRO A 670 -14.33 -15.22 -10.30
N ASN A 671 -13.23 -15.82 -10.79
CA ASN A 671 -11.86 -15.53 -10.32
C ASN A 671 -11.26 -14.35 -11.11
N PRO A 672 -10.27 -13.62 -10.58
CA PRO A 672 -9.55 -12.59 -11.34
C PRO A 672 -8.98 -13.17 -12.65
N THR A 673 -9.59 -12.87 -13.81
CA THR A 673 -9.24 -13.47 -15.11
C THR A 673 -9.02 -12.45 -16.22
N THR A 674 -8.64 -11.22 -15.90
CA THR A 674 -8.44 -10.20 -16.94
C THR A 674 -7.25 -9.33 -16.61
N ALA A 675 -6.08 -9.96 -16.49
CA ALA A 675 -4.80 -9.26 -16.42
C ALA A 675 -4.32 -8.78 -17.80
N ALA A 676 -4.95 -9.21 -18.90
CA ALA A 676 -4.61 -8.81 -20.26
C ALA A 676 -5.79 -8.09 -20.95
N ILE A 677 -5.49 -7.21 -21.90
CA ILE A 677 -6.52 -6.54 -22.71
C ILE A 677 -6.95 -7.47 -23.83
N ASN A 678 -8.26 -7.71 -23.92
CA ASN A 678 -8.84 -8.59 -24.92
C ASN A 678 -9.57 -7.76 -25.98
N MET A 679 -9.23 -7.97 -27.24
CA MET A 679 -9.86 -7.31 -28.38
C MET A 679 -10.58 -8.33 -29.23
N ILE A 680 -11.81 -8.02 -29.64
CA ILE A 680 -12.54 -8.76 -30.66
C ILE A 680 -12.52 -7.93 -31.92
N LEU A 681 -11.85 -8.44 -32.94
CA LEU A 681 -11.49 -7.75 -34.17
C LEU A 681 -12.30 -8.33 -35.35
N PRO A 682 -12.62 -7.50 -36.36
CA PRO A 682 -13.09 -7.99 -37.65
C PRO A 682 -12.08 -8.96 -38.28
N VAL A 683 -12.60 -9.96 -38.99
CA VAL A 683 -11.76 -10.87 -39.79
C VAL A 683 -11.18 -10.14 -41.00
N ASP A 684 -9.96 -10.50 -41.39
CA ASP A 684 -9.31 -9.99 -42.59
C ASP A 684 -8.64 -11.12 -43.39
N GLN A 685 -7.95 -10.77 -44.49
CA GLN A 685 -7.35 -11.77 -45.38
C GLN A 685 -6.20 -12.55 -44.71
N GLU A 686 -5.51 -11.93 -43.74
CA GLU A 686 -4.38 -12.53 -43.03
C GLU A 686 -4.87 -13.30 -41.79
N HIS A 687 -5.98 -12.87 -41.19
CA HIS A 687 -6.54 -13.40 -39.95
C HIS A 687 -8.00 -13.84 -40.16
N PRO A 688 -8.24 -15.11 -40.58
CA PRO A 688 -9.59 -15.65 -40.74
C PRO A 688 -10.31 -15.83 -39.38
N HIS A 689 -11.60 -16.12 -39.43
CA HIS A 689 -12.45 -16.36 -38.25
C HIS A 689 -11.82 -17.39 -37.29
N GLY A 690 -11.74 -17.03 -36.01
CA GLY A 690 -11.18 -17.86 -34.95
C GLY A 690 -9.67 -17.73 -34.74
N THR A 691 -9.00 -16.84 -35.48
CA THR A 691 -7.58 -16.52 -35.31
C THR A 691 -7.36 -15.67 -34.08
N VAL A 692 -6.44 -16.05 -33.19
CA VAL A 692 -6.10 -15.29 -31.98
C VAL A 692 -4.63 -14.87 -32.04
N VAL A 693 -4.36 -13.58 -31.88
CA VAL A 693 -3.01 -13.01 -31.85
C VAL A 693 -2.71 -12.55 -30.42
N VAL A 694 -1.74 -13.20 -29.78
CA VAL A 694 -1.29 -12.92 -28.42
C VAL A 694 0.04 -12.18 -28.48
N ARG A 695 0.09 -10.96 -27.95
CA ARG A 695 1.32 -10.17 -27.84
C ARG A 695 1.88 -10.26 -26.43
N MET A 696 3.12 -10.72 -26.32
CA MET A 696 3.80 -10.92 -25.04
C MET A 696 4.52 -9.63 -24.59
N LYS A 697 4.52 -9.35 -23.29
CA LYS A 697 5.24 -8.21 -22.70
C LYS A 697 6.74 -8.31 -22.95
N SER A 698 7.41 -7.16 -23.02
CA SER A 698 8.87 -7.13 -23.18
C SER A 698 9.61 -7.64 -21.93
N PRO A 699 10.82 -8.24 -22.07
CA PRO A 699 11.60 -8.71 -20.93
C PRO A 699 11.94 -7.62 -19.90
N ALA A 700 12.23 -6.41 -20.37
CA ALA A 700 12.57 -5.28 -19.50
C ALA A 700 11.37 -4.83 -18.67
N TYR A 701 10.20 -4.72 -19.31
CA TYR A 701 8.96 -4.34 -18.64
C TYR A 701 8.55 -5.38 -17.59
N MET A 702 8.62 -6.68 -17.93
CA MET A 702 8.30 -7.74 -16.98
C MET A 702 9.24 -7.77 -15.76
N LEU A 703 10.53 -7.47 -15.94
CA LEU A 703 11.49 -7.45 -14.84
C LEU A 703 11.18 -6.32 -13.86
N ASP A 704 10.85 -5.15 -14.39
CA ASP A 704 10.45 -3.98 -13.61
C ASP A 704 9.19 -4.29 -12.76
N GLU A 705 8.18 -4.94 -13.35
CA GLU A 705 6.97 -5.35 -12.62
C GLU A 705 7.26 -6.33 -11.47
N VAL A 706 8.20 -7.26 -11.68
CA VAL A 706 8.61 -8.25 -10.67
C VAL A 706 9.41 -7.59 -9.56
N GLN A 707 10.39 -6.75 -9.90
CA GLN A 707 11.21 -6.02 -8.93
C GLN A 707 10.36 -5.08 -8.08
N HIS A 708 9.43 -4.37 -8.71
CA HIS A 708 8.46 -3.54 -8.00
C HIS A 708 7.66 -4.34 -6.97
N SER A 709 7.12 -5.50 -7.39
CA SER A 709 6.33 -6.36 -6.49
C SER A 709 7.16 -6.94 -5.34
N LEU A 710 8.43 -7.28 -5.58
CA LEU A 710 9.36 -7.71 -4.52
C LEU A 710 9.67 -6.58 -3.53
N LYS A 711 9.89 -5.36 -4.03
CA LYS A 711 10.15 -4.17 -3.20
C LYS A 711 9.00 -3.86 -2.26
N VAL A 712 7.75 -4.00 -2.72
CA VAL A 712 6.55 -3.84 -1.87
C VAL A 712 6.53 -4.86 -0.73
N LEU A 713 7.01 -6.08 -0.98
CA LEU A 713 7.16 -7.12 0.04
C LEU A 713 8.40 -6.92 0.94
N GLY A 714 9.15 -5.83 0.79
CA GLY A 714 10.37 -5.56 1.54
C GLY A 714 11.53 -6.47 1.16
N VAL A 715 11.49 -7.06 -0.04
CA VAL A 715 12.54 -7.95 -0.57
C VAL A 715 13.28 -7.25 -1.69
N GLU A 716 14.62 -7.24 -1.62
CA GLU A 716 15.43 -6.70 -2.71
C GLU A 716 15.42 -7.66 -3.91
N GLY A 717 15.09 -7.11 -5.08
CA GLY A 717 15.17 -7.79 -6.36
C GLY A 717 16.42 -7.38 -7.12
N GLY A 718 17.25 -8.36 -7.49
CA GLY A 718 18.34 -8.18 -8.45
C GLY A 718 17.87 -8.42 -9.88
N GLY A 719 18.69 -9.06 -10.72
CA GLY A 719 18.26 -9.51 -12.04
C GLY A 719 17.16 -10.59 -11.99
N TRP A 720 16.77 -11.15 -13.14
CA TRP A 720 15.75 -12.21 -13.20
C TRP A 720 16.04 -13.41 -12.30
N GLU A 721 17.29 -13.90 -12.27
CA GLU A 721 17.67 -15.05 -11.45
C GLU A 721 17.55 -14.77 -9.94
N ASP A 722 17.97 -13.59 -9.51
CA ASP A 722 17.86 -13.16 -8.11
C ASP A 722 16.40 -12.97 -7.72
N SER A 723 15.63 -12.31 -8.58
CA SER A 723 14.20 -12.08 -8.37
C SER A 723 13.44 -13.41 -8.26
N LEU A 724 13.68 -14.39 -9.14
CA LEU A 724 13.03 -15.70 -9.06
C LEU A 724 13.44 -16.50 -7.82
N ARG A 725 14.71 -16.42 -7.39
CA ARG A 725 15.15 -17.01 -6.11
C ARG A 725 14.42 -16.39 -4.94
N SER A 726 14.33 -15.06 -4.90
CA SER A 726 13.58 -14.33 -3.88
C SER A 726 12.11 -14.75 -3.85
N ILE A 727 11.44 -14.86 -5.00
CA ILE A 727 10.05 -15.29 -5.10
C ILE A 727 9.84 -16.68 -4.51
N ARG A 728 10.71 -17.65 -4.84
CA ARG A 728 10.62 -19.04 -4.33
C ARG A 728 10.83 -19.14 -2.81
N GLY A 729 11.50 -18.16 -2.21
CA GLY A 729 11.71 -18.08 -0.76
C GLY A 729 10.57 -17.40 0.01
N LEU A 730 9.56 -16.83 -0.67
CA LEU A 730 8.45 -16.14 -0.02
C LEU A 730 7.45 -17.12 0.60
N THR A 731 7.10 -16.91 1.86
CA THR A 731 6.07 -17.67 2.60
C THR A 731 4.86 -16.77 2.92
N PRO A 732 3.62 -17.28 2.82
CA PRO A 732 2.40 -16.48 3.07
C PRO A 732 2.39 -15.77 4.43
N ASP A 733 2.91 -16.40 5.48
CA ASP A 733 2.91 -15.88 6.86
C ASP A 733 3.74 -14.60 7.06
N ARG A 734 4.61 -14.25 6.10
CA ARG A 734 5.50 -13.07 6.17
C ARG A 734 4.98 -11.88 5.35
N VAL A 735 3.86 -12.06 4.65
CA VAL A 735 3.30 -11.07 3.74
C VAL A 735 2.22 -10.26 4.47
N THR A 736 2.36 -8.94 4.49
CA THR A 736 1.34 -8.02 5.01
C THR A 736 0.09 -8.08 4.13
N GLU A 737 -1.08 -7.67 4.64
CA GLU A 737 -2.33 -7.67 3.85
C GLU A 737 -2.16 -6.96 2.50
N ALA A 738 -1.64 -5.73 2.52
CA ALA A 738 -1.34 -4.96 1.31
C ALA A 738 -0.32 -5.62 0.36
N GLY A 739 0.48 -6.59 0.84
CA GLY A 739 1.47 -7.32 0.04
C GLY A 739 0.91 -8.56 -0.66
N LYS A 740 -0.25 -9.08 -0.26
CA LYS A 740 -0.79 -10.36 -0.78
C LYS A 740 -1.14 -10.36 -2.27
N PRO A 741 -1.61 -9.26 -2.88
CA PRO A 741 -1.79 -9.17 -4.32
C PRO A 741 -0.47 -9.32 -5.09
N HIS A 742 0.59 -8.68 -4.59
CA HIS A 742 1.94 -8.80 -5.14
C HIS A 742 2.48 -10.22 -4.97
N TYR A 743 2.25 -10.84 -3.82
CA TYR A 743 2.62 -12.24 -3.61
C TYR A 743 1.93 -13.17 -4.62
N SER A 744 0.61 -13.00 -4.83
CA SER A 744 -0.16 -13.81 -5.79
C SER A 744 0.35 -13.66 -7.21
N PHE A 745 0.63 -12.43 -7.65
CA PHE A 745 1.27 -12.16 -8.94
C PHE A 745 2.65 -12.83 -9.05
N LEU A 746 3.50 -12.71 -8.03
CA LEU A 746 4.84 -13.31 -8.05
C LEU A 746 4.78 -14.83 -8.10
N GLN A 747 3.82 -15.47 -7.41
CA GLN A 747 3.58 -16.91 -7.52
C GLN A 747 3.12 -17.31 -8.93
N ALA A 748 2.23 -16.53 -9.56
CA ALA A 748 1.81 -16.74 -10.94
C ALA A 748 3.00 -16.64 -11.92
N VAL A 749 3.85 -15.62 -11.75
CA VAL A 749 5.09 -15.46 -12.52
C VAL A 749 6.01 -16.67 -12.32
N ASN A 750 6.26 -17.09 -11.08
CA ASN A 750 7.14 -18.24 -10.82
C ASN A 750 6.58 -19.55 -11.41
N LYS A 751 5.25 -19.74 -11.38
CA LYS A 751 4.58 -20.90 -11.98
C LYS A 751 4.68 -20.91 -13.51
N GLY A 752 4.51 -19.77 -14.18
CA GLY A 752 4.48 -19.66 -15.63
C GLY A 752 5.81 -19.35 -16.32
N TRP A 753 6.85 -18.96 -15.57
CA TRP A 753 8.12 -18.45 -16.10
C TRP A 753 8.77 -19.34 -17.16
N GLU A 754 8.87 -20.65 -16.91
CA GLU A 754 9.56 -21.59 -17.80
C GLU A 754 8.94 -21.65 -19.21
N GLN A 755 7.62 -21.44 -19.31
CA GLN A 755 6.89 -21.45 -20.58
C GLN A 755 6.92 -20.06 -21.25
N ALA A 756 6.96 -18.98 -20.47
CA ALA A 756 6.88 -17.61 -20.97
C ALA A 756 8.24 -17.03 -21.42
N LYS A 757 9.35 -17.38 -20.77
CA LYS A 757 10.66 -16.71 -20.93
C LYS A 757 11.16 -16.59 -22.37
N GLU A 758 10.92 -17.60 -23.20
CA GLU A 758 11.40 -17.64 -24.60
C GLU A 758 10.55 -16.79 -25.56
N HIS A 759 9.38 -16.34 -25.09
CA HIS A 759 8.35 -15.70 -25.91
C HIS A 759 8.15 -14.21 -25.57
N LEU A 760 8.80 -13.71 -24.53
CA LEU A 760 8.68 -12.30 -24.13
C LEU A 760 9.11 -11.37 -25.27
N GLY A 761 8.29 -10.35 -25.53
CA GLY A 761 8.46 -9.38 -26.62
C GLY A 761 8.07 -9.88 -28.02
N GLN A 762 7.51 -11.09 -28.15
CA GLN A 762 7.06 -11.66 -29.43
C GLN A 762 5.53 -11.67 -29.55
N GLU A 763 5.03 -11.78 -30.77
CA GLU A 763 3.63 -12.06 -31.08
C GLU A 763 3.47 -13.54 -31.45
N LYS A 764 2.38 -14.16 -30.98
CA LYS A 764 2.05 -15.57 -31.24
C LYS A 764 0.63 -15.69 -31.74
N THR A 765 0.44 -16.50 -32.78
CA THR A 765 -0.90 -16.89 -33.25
C THR A 765 -1.32 -18.19 -32.59
N VAL A 766 -2.48 -18.20 -31.94
CA VAL A 766 -3.05 -19.37 -31.24
C VAL A 766 -4.51 -19.61 -31.67
N GLY A 767 -5.05 -20.77 -31.33
CA GLY A 767 -6.46 -21.11 -31.58
C GLY A 767 -7.39 -20.79 -30.41
N LEU A 768 -8.71 -20.93 -30.61
CA LEU A 768 -9.75 -20.63 -29.61
C LEU A 768 -9.60 -21.39 -28.28
N ASN A 769 -9.07 -22.62 -28.30
CA ASN A 769 -8.87 -23.41 -27.08
C ASN A 769 -7.73 -22.81 -26.22
N GLU A 770 -6.61 -22.44 -26.84
CA GLU A 770 -5.50 -21.79 -26.12
C GLU A 770 -5.85 -20.36 -25.70
N PHE A 771 -6.69 -19.66 -26.46
CA PHE A 771 -7.23 -18.36 -26.09
C PHE A 771 -7.89 -18.38 -24.71
N ALA A 772 -8.75 -19.36 -24.43
CA ALA A 772 -9.40 -19.48 -23.13
C ALA A 772 -8.38 -19.61 -21.98
N GLU A 773 -7.27 -20.31 -22.20
CA GLU A 773 -6.20 -20.44 -21.21
C GLU A 773 -5.42 -19.14 -21.00
N TYR A 774 -5.10 -18.40 -22.07
CA TYR A 774 -4.37 -17.13 -21.98
C TYR A 774 -5.18 -16.01 -21.31
N VAL A 775 -6.51 -16.09 -21.36
CA VAL A 775 -7.40 -15.17 -20.66
C VAL A 775 -7.63 -15.62 -19.21
N ALA A 776 -7.91 -16.90 -18.96
CA ALA A 776 -8.36 -17.38 -17.65
C ALA A 776 -7.24 -17.81 -16.68
N ASP A 777 -6.07 -18.27 -17.16
CA ASP A 777 -4.98 -18.72 -16.29
C ASP A 777 -4.00 -17.59 -15.98
N GLU A 778 -3.98 -17.14 -14.72
CA GLU A 778 -3.11 -16.05 -14.25
C GLU A 778 -1.62 -16.32 -14.47
N SER A 779 -1.20 -17.60 -14.49
CA SER A 779 0.19 -17.97 -14.76
C SER A 779 0.60 -17.79 -16.23
N LYS A 780 -0.36 -17.58 -17.14
CA LYS A 780 -0.13 -17.21 -18.53
C LYS A 780 -0.44 -15.74 -18.78
N SER A 781 -1.61 -15.28 -18.33
CA SER A 781 -2.14 -13.93 -18.58
C SER A 781 -1.19 -12.83 -18.08
N CYS A 782 -0.48 -13.04 -16.98
CA CYS A 782 0.39 -12.03 -16.37
C CYS A 782 1.60 -11.63 -17.26
N PHE A 783 1.96 -12.47 -18.23
CA PHE A 783 3.01 -12.23 -19.24
C PHE A 783 2.50 -11.61 -20.54
N VAL A 784 1.17 -11.50 -20.71
CA VAL A 784 0.53 -11.03 -21.93
C VAL A 784 0.28 -9.52 -21.85
N GLU A 785 0.54 -8.83 -22.95
CA GLU A 785 0.26 -7.40 -23.13
C GLU A 785 -1.14 -7.20 -23.72
N THR A 786 -1.43 -7.86 -24.85
CA THR A 786 -2.73 -7.80 -25.54
C THR A 786 -3.08 -9.13 -26.20
N ILE A 787 -4.37 -9.41 -26.33
CA ILE A 787 -4.93 -10.56 -27.03
C ILE A 787 -5.94 -10.04 -28.05
N GLY A 788 -5.72 -10.30 -29.34
CA GLY A 788 -6.64 -9.96 -30.42
C GLY A 788 -7.29 -11.21 -31.01
N LEU A 789 -8.59 -11.38 -30.80
CA LEU A 789 -9.39 -12.44 -31.41
C LEU A 789 -10.10 -11.91 -32.66
N HIS A 790 -9.72 -12.41 -33.84
CA HIS A 790 -10.43 -12.15 -35.09
C HIS A 790 -11.66 -13.04 -35.19
N TYR A 791 -12.84 -12.44 -35.10
CA TYR A 791 -14.10 -13.17 -35.02
C TYR A 791 -15.16 -12.48 -35.88
N SER A 792 -15.79 -13.24 -36.77
CA SER A 792 -16.87 -12.74 -37.63
C SER A 792 -18.22 -12.93 -36.95
N ASN A 793 -18.95 -11.83 -36.79
CA ASN A 793 -20.34 -11.77 -36.33
C ASN A 793 -21.02 -10.49 -36.86
N PRO A 794 -22.35 -10.32 -36.70
CA PRO A 794 -23.06 -9.17 -37.26
C PRO A 794 -22.54 -7.78 -36.88
N LEU A 795 -21.87 -7.65 -35.73
CA LEU A 795 -21.29 -6.38 -35.27
C LEU A 795 -19.88 -6.18 -35.84
N THR A 796 -18.99 -7.18 -35.72
CA THR A 796 -17.61 -7.10 -36.23
C THR A 796 -17.56 -7.07 -37.76
N ASP A 797 -18.54 -7.66 -38.44
CA ASP A 797 -18.71 -7.56 -39.90
C ASP A 797 -19.01 -6.12 -40.34
N GLN A 798 -19.61 -5.30 -39.47
CA GLN A 798 -19.81 -3.86 -39.68
C GLN A 798 -18.55 -3.04 -39.32
N GLY A 799 -17.44 -3.71 -38.95
CA GLY A 799 -16.17 -3.08 -38.65
C GLY A 799 -16.01 -2.65 -37.19
N ILE A 800 -16.91 -3.09 -36.31
CA ILE A 800 -16.82 -2.82 -34.89
C ILE A 800 -15.68 -3.64 -34.26
N VAL A 801 -14.90 -3.00 -33.41
CA VAL A 801 -13.86 -3.60 -32.56
C VAL A 801 -14.29 -3.46 -31.11
N PHE A 802 -14.42 -4.58 -30.40
CA PHE A 802 -14.68 -4.57 -28.96
C PHE A 802 -13.38 -4.71 -28.19
N VAL A 803 -13.19 -3.88 -27.16
CA VAL A 803 -12.04 -3.93 -26.27
C VAL A 803 -12.55 -4.18 -24.85
N ASP A 804 -12.34 -5.39 -24.34
CA ASP A 804 -12.59 -5.73 -22.95
C ASP A 804 -11.32 -5.41 -22.13
N THR A 805 -11.43 -4.42 -21.25
CA THR A 805 -10.31 -3.94 -20.43
C THR A 805 -10.26 -4.66 -19.08
N PRO A 806 -9.06 -4.85 -18.50
CA PRO A 806 -8.91 -5.30 -17.11
C PRO A 806 -9.81 -4.53 -16.14
N GLY A 807 -10.36 -5.21 -15.13
CA GLY A 807 -11.22 -4.56 -14.13
C GLY A 807 -10.50 -3.48 -13.33
N ALA A 808 -11.22 -2.40 -12.97
CA ALA A 808 -10.66 -1.27 -12.21
C ALA A 808 -10.10 -1.66 -10.82
N ASP A 809 -10.53 -2.80 -10.27
CA ASP A 809 -10.01 -3.39 -9.02
C ASP A 809 -8.67 -4.12 -9.18
N SER A 810 -8.14 -4.28 -10.40
CA SER A 810 -6.82 -4.91 -10.53
C SER A 810 -5.82 -4.03 -9.77
N ILE A 811 -5.35 -4.54 -8.63
CA ILE A 811 -4.36 -3.93 -7.71
C ILE A 811 -3.05 -3.56 -8.44
N ASN A 812 -2.95 -4.00 -9.68
CA ASN A 812 -2.03 -3.52 -10.66
C ASN A 812 -2.38 -2.09 -11.09
N ALA A 813 -1.68 -1.12 -10.51
CA ALA A 813 -1.30 0.14 -11.16
C ALA A 813 -0.60 -0.04 -12.54
N ARG A 814 -0.60 -1.27 -13.09
CA ARG A 814 0.15 -1.77 -14.24
C ARG A 814 -0.72 -1.82 -15.51
N HIS A 815 -2.05 -1.59 -15.41
CA HIS A 815 -2.98 -1.54 -16.57
C HIS A 815 -3.59 -0.16 -16.84
N THR A 816 -3.42 0.83 -15.96
CA THR A 816 -4.03 2.16 -16.09
C THR A 816 -3.59 2.91 -17.34
N GLY A 817 -2.30 2.86 -17.71
CA GLY A 817 -1.81 3.55 -18.90
C GLY A 817 -2.37 3.01 -20.21
N VAL A 818 -2.60 1.69 -20.30
CA VAL A 818 -3.16 1.08 -21.51
C VAL A 818 -4.67 1.28 -21.57
N ALA A 819 -5.38 1.09 -20.45
CA ALA A 819 -6.79 1.44 -20.33
C ALA A 819 -7.06 2.90 -20.70
N PHE A 820 -6.19 3.82 -20.27
CA PHE A 820 -6.25 5.25 -20.60
C PHE A 820 -6.10 5.53 -22.10
N ASN A 821 -5.21 4.83 -22.81
CA ASN A 821 -5.09 4.95 -24.27
C ASN A 821 -6.36 4.49 -25.01
N TYR A 822 -7.07 3.49 -24.48
CA TYR A 822 -8.36 3.09 -25.04
C TYR A 822 -9.46 4.09 -24.71
N ILE A 823 -9.47 4.72 -23.53
CA ILE A 823 -10.38 5.86 -23.25
C ILE A 823 -10.13 6.99 -24.26
N LYS A 824 -8.86 7.36 -24.51
CA LYS A 824 -8.49 8.44 -25.45
C LYS A 824 -9.00 8.24 -26.88
N ASN A 825 -8.92 7.00 -27.38
CA ASN A 825 -9.12 6.70 -28.79
C ASN A 825 -10.39 5.89 -29.09
N ALA A 826 -11.23 5.59 -28.08
CA ALA A 826 -12.49 4.88 -28.30
C ALA A 826 -13.55 5.80 -28.91
N ASP A 827 -14.31 5.25 -29.87
CA ASP A 827 -15.47 5.92 -30.47
C ASP A 827 -16.70 5.85 -29.56
N ALA A 828 -16.78 4.82 -28.70
CA ALA A 828 -17.80 4.66 -27.67
C ALA A 828 -17.25 3.96 -26.41
N ILE A 829 -17.78 4.33 -25.24
CA ILE A 829 -17.41 3.74 -23.95
C ILE A 829 -18.63 3.09 -23.31
N LEU A 830 -18.48 1.82 -22.92
CA LEU A 830 -19.49 1.05 -22.20
C LEU A 830 -19.02 0.81 -20.77
N PHE A 831 -19.62 1.50 -19.80
CA PHE A 831 -19.33 1.32 -18.38
C PHE A 831 -20.32 0.34 -17.77
N VAL A 832 -19.84 -0.78 -17.23
CA VAL A 832 -20.64 -1.86 -16.65
C VAL A 832 -20.49 -1.87 -15.13
N THR A 833 -21.60 -1.77 -14.39
CA THR A 833 -21.65 -1.95 -12.94
C THR A 833 -22.63 -3.08 -12.58
N TYR A 834 -22.37 -3.81 -11.49
CA TYR A 834 -23.20 -4.96 -11.10
C TYR A 834 -24.33 -4.56 -10.16
N TYR A 835 -25.53 -5.09 -10.37
CA TYR A 835 -26.74 -4.74 -9.60
C TYR A 835 -26.56 -4.76 -8.06
N ASN A 836 -26.03 -5.85 -7.49
CA ASN A 836 -25.90 -5.99 -6.02
C ASN A 836 -24.78 -5.12 -5.41
N HIS A 837 -23.86 -4.65 -6.25
CA HIS A 837 -22.69 -3.85 -5.86
C HIS A 837 -22.62 -2.59 -6.71
N ALA A 838 -23.79 -2.02 -6.99
CA ALA A 838 -23.92 -0.88 -7.87
C ALA A 838 -23.12 0.28 -7.26
N PHE A 839 -22.20 0.82 -8.05
CA PHE A 839 -21.30 1.90 -7.63
C PHE A 839 -20.32 1.52 -6.51
N SER A 840 -19.59 0.42 -6.71
CA SER A 840 -18.51 -0.02 -5.81
C SER A 840 -17.38 1.02 -5.63
N GLN A 841 -16.46 0.80 -4.68
CA GLN A 841 -15.30 1.68 -4.48
C GLN A 841 -14.44 1.81 -5.75
N ALA A 842 -14.25 0.73 -6.51
CA ALA A 842 -13.52 0.77 -7.77
C ALA A 842 -14.30 1.47 -8.89
N ASP A 843 -15.62 1.33 -8.94
CA ASP A 843 -16.45 2.10 -9.87
C ASP A 843 -16.29 3.61 -9.61
N ARG A 844 -16.26 4.01 -8.33
CA ARG A 844 -16.03 5.40 -7.94
C ARG A 844 -14.64 5.89 -8.34
N GLU A 845 -13.60 5.09 -8.12
CA GLU A 845 -12.23 5.44 -8.51
C GLU A 845 -12.09 5.63 -10.02
N PHE A 846 -12.67 4.71 -10.81
CA PHE A 846 -12.68 4.80 -12.26
C PHE A 846 -13.41 6.06 -12.75
N LEU A 847 -14.55 6.40 -12.16
CA LEU A 847 -15.30 7.59 -12.54
C LEU A 847 -14.61 8.89 -12.13
N LEU A 848 -13.88 8.90 -11.01
CA LEU A 848 -12.99 10.01 -10.67
C LEU A 848 -11.91 10.19 -11.74
N GLN A 849 -11.31 9.10 -12.22
CA GLN A 849 -10.33 9.15 -13.31
C GLN A 849 -10.93 9.72 -14.62
N LEU A 850 -12.17 9.33 -14.94
CA LEU A 850 -12.90 9.88 -16.09
C LEU A 850 -13.28 11.35 -15.90
N GLY A 851 -13.66 11.75 -14.69
CA GLY A 851 -13.89 13.14 -14.32
C GLY A 851 -12.67 14.02 -14.56
N ARG A 852 -11.44 13.48 -14.43
CA ARG A 852 -10.19 14.19 -14.77
C ARG A 852 -10.10 14.52 -16.26
N VAL A 853 -10.64 13.70 -17.15
CA VAL A 853 -10.52 13.93 -18.60
C VAL A 853 -11.73 14.63 -19.23
N LYS A 854 -12.71 15.04 -18.42
CA LYS A 854 -14.00 15.61 -18.87
C LYS A 854 -13.92 16.79 -19.83
N ASP A 855 -12.91 17.67 -19.73
CA ASP A 855 -12.79 18.83 -20.64
C ASP A 855 -12.12 18.48 -21.98
N ALA A 856 -11.52 17.29 -22.07
CA ALA A 856 -10.93 16.73 -23.29
C ALA A 856 -11.80 15.62 -23.90
N PHE A 857 -12.77 15.09 -23.15
CA PHE A 857 -13.60 13.95 -23.54
C PHE A 857 -15.08 14.32 -23.64
N GLU A 858 -15.71 14.04 -24.78
CA GLU A 858 -17.13 14.31 -24.99
C GLU A 858 -17.98 13.23 -24.29
N LEU A 859 -18.71 13.62 -23.24
CA LEU A 859 -19.51 12.72 -22.39
C LEU A 859 -20.68 12.03 -23.11
N ASP A 860 -21.03 12.49 -24.31
CA ASP A 860 -22.11 11.93 -25.14
C ASP A 860 -21.76 10.56 -25.77
N LYS A 861 -20.50 10.13 -25.68
CA LYS A 861 -20.02 8.82 -26.17
C LYS A 861 -20.10 7.70 -25.11
N MET A 862 -20.58 8.00 -23.90
CA MET A 862 -20.61 7.06 -22.77
C MET A 862 -22.00 6.44 -22.53
N PHE A 863 -22.02 5.12 -22.31
CA PHE A 863 -23.19 4.35 -21.94
C PHE A 863 -22.94 3.63 -20.62
N PHE A 864 -23.88 3.74 -19.67
CA PHE A 864 -23.81 3.17 -18.34
C PHE A 864 -24.77 1.98 -18.24
N LEU A 865 -24.25 0.81 -17.89
CA LEU A 865 -24.95 -0.47 -17.90
C LEU A 865 -25.04 -0.99 -16.47
N VAL A 866 -26.26 -1.08 -15.95
CA VAL A 866 -26.53 -1.72 -14.64
C VAL A 866 -26.86 -3.19 -14.91
N ASN A 867 -25.85 -4.03 -14.84
CA ASN A 867 -25.91 -5.44 -15.22
C ASN A 867 -26.51 -6.32 -14.11
N ALA A 868 -27.04 -7.48 -14.50
CA ALA A 868 -27.77 -8.42 -13.64
C ALA A 868 -29.07 -7.83 -13.05
N SER A 869 -29.80 -7.03 -13.83
CA SER A 869 -31.10 -6.46 -13.43
C SER A 869 -32.18 -7.52 -13.13
N ASP A 870 -32.01 -8.75 -13.59
CA ASP A 870 -32.88 -9.90 -13.28
C ASP A 870 -32.81 -10.37 -11.82
N LEU A 871 -31.88 -9.80 -11.04
CA LEU A 871 -31.77 -10.02 -9.60
C LEU A 871 -32.77 -9.19 -8.80
N ALA A 872 -33.32 -8.12 -9.36
CA ALA A 872 -34.33 -7.31 -8.68
C ALA A 872 -35.59 -8.13 -8.38
N ALA A 873 -36.16 -7.98 -7.19
CA ALA A 873 -37.40 -8.66 -6.84
C ALA A 873 -38.61 -8.07 -7.57
N ASP A 874 -38.60 -6.74 -7.80
CA ASP A 874 -39.64 -6.00 -8.50
C ASP A 874 -39.10 -4.72 -9.18
N GLU A 875 -39.96 -4.03 -9.94
CA GLU A 875 -39.61 -2.79 -10.65
C GLU A 875 -39.30 -1.62 -9.71
N GLU A 876 -39.84 -1.62 -8.49
CA GLU A 876 -39.61 -0.55 -7.52
C GLU A 876 -38.18 -0.62 -6.98
N GLU A 877 -37.72 -1.81 -6.60
CA GLU A 877 -36.35 -2.09 -6.17
C GLU A 877 -35.34 -1.70 -7.26
N LEU A 878 -35.59 -2.14 -8.50
CA LEU A 878 -34.76 -1.78 -9.65
C LEU A 878 -34.70 -0.25 -9.83
N GLY A 879 -35.84 0.43 -9.70
CA GLY A 879 -35.92 1.89 -9.79
C GLY A 879 -35.20 2.63 -8.66
N GLN A 880 -35.04 2.03 -7.48
CA GLN A 880 -34.24 2.59 -6.39
C GLN A 880 -32.74 2.45 -6.67
N VAL A 881 -32.29 1.29 -7.15
CA VAL A 881 -30.89 1.04 -7.50
C VAL A 881 -30.45 1.96 -8.65
N ILE A 882 -31.26 2.11 -9.69
CA ILE A 882 -30.93 3.01 -10.82
C ILE A 882 -30.79 4.45 -10.33
N ARG A 883 -31.71 4.94 -9.49
CA ARG A 883 -31.62 6.29 -8.89
C ARG A 883 -30.37 6.46 -8.05
N HIS A 884 -30.00 5.44 -7.27
CA HIS A 884 -28.76 5.47 -6.49
C HIS A 884 -27.52 5.61 -7.39
N VAL A 885 -27.46 4.87 -8.49
CA VAL A 885 -26.36 4.99 -9.47
C VAL A 885 -26.36 6.37 -10.13
N GLU A 886 -27.54 6.87 -10.51
CA GLU A 886 -27.70 8.20 -11.12
C GLU A 886 -27.18 9.32 -10.22
N ASP A 887 -27.65 9.37 -8.97
CA ASP A 887 -27.26 10.38 -7.98
C ASP A 887 -25.74 10.39 -7.78
N ASN A 888 -25.13 9.20 -7.74
CA ASN A 888 -23.69 9.04 -7.65
C ASN A 888 -22.95 9.50 -8.91
N LEU A 889 -23.42 9.16 -10.11
CA LEU A 889 -22.84 9.62 -11.38
C LEU A 889 -22.88 11.15 -11.51
N VAL A 890 -24.02 11.75 -11.15
CA VAL A 890 -24.20 13.21 -11.13
C VAL A 890 -23.27 13.87 -10.12
N LYS A 891 -23.15 13.31 -8.92
CA LYS A 891 -22.22 13.77 -7.88
C LYS A 891 -20.75 13.78 -8.36
N HIS A 892 -20.38 12.84 -9.23
CA HIS A 892 -19.02 12.74 -9.79
C HIS A 892 -18.88 13.43 -11.16
N GLY A 893 -19.83 14.28 -11.55
CA GLY A 893 -19.69 15.20 -12.66
C GLY A 893 -20.21 14.71 -14.01
N VAL A 894 -20.83 13.52 -14.08
CA VAL A 894 -21.51 13.01 -15.28
C VAL A 894 -22.94 13.59 -15.29
N ARG A 895 -23.21 14.50 -16.22
CA ARG A 895 -24.54 15.13 -16.35
C ARG A 895 -25.36 14.35 -17.38
N ASN A 896 -26.60 14.01 -17.05
CA ASN A 896 -27.52 13.23 -17.89
C ASN A 896 -26.93 11.89 -18.37
N PRO A 897 -26.56 10.97 -17.46
CA PRO A 897 -25.96 9.69 -17.84
C PRO A 897 -26.93 8.84 -18.68
N ARG A 898 -26.47 8.29 -19.81
CA ARG A 898 -27.22 7.30 -20.60
C ARG A 898 -27.18 5.96 -19.87
N MET A 899 -28.18 5.68 -19.04
CA MET A 899 -28.22 4.47 -18.21
C MET A 899 -29.18 3.41 -18.75
N TYR A 900 -28.77 2.14 -18.73
CA TYR A 900 -29.58 1.01 -19.16
C TYR A 900 -29.47 -0.13 -18.14
N PRO A 901 -30.59 -0.53 -17.49
CA PRO A 901 -30.63 -1.77 -16.72
C PRO A 901 -30.67 -2.96 -17.68
N VAL A 902 -29.72 -3.88 -17.53
CA VAL A 902 -29.57 -5.03 -18.43
C VAL A 902 -29.33 -6.33 -17.66
N SER A 903 -29.84 -7.42 -18.20
CA SER A 903 -29.46 -8.77 -17.79
C SER A 903 -28.70 -9.43 -18.93
N SER A 904 -27.37 -9.39 -18.88
CA SER A 904 -26.51 -10.03 -19.88
C SER A 904 -26.81 -11.53 -20.02
N GLN A 905 -27.17 -12.17 -18.91
CA GLN A 905 -27.49 -13.59 -18.90
C GLN A 905 -28.79 -13.87 -19.66
N LEU A 906 -29.89 -13.18 -19.34
CA LEU A 906 -31.15 -13.36 -20.06
C LEU A 906 -30.99 -13.02 -21.54
N ALA A 907 -30.22 -11.97 -21.85
CA ALA A 907 -29.94 -11.56 -23.22
C ALA A 907 -29.24 -12.65 -24.05
N VAL A 908 -28.12 -13.20 -23.56
CA VAL A 908 -27.38 -14.24 -24.31
C VAL A 908 -28.20 -15.52 -24.46
N GLN A 909 -28.94 -15.92 -23.41
CA GLN A 909 -29.82 -17.09 -23.45
C GLN A 909 -30.97 -16.90 -24.43
N ALA A 910 -31.60 -15.73 -24.41
CA ALA A 910 -32.68 -15.37 -25.33
C ALA A 910 -32.21 -15.38 -26.79
N LYS A 911 -31.03 -14.82 -27.09
CA LYS A 911 -30.45 -14.83 -28.45
C LYS A 911 -30.12 -16.24 -28.93
N GLN A 912 -29.57 -17.09 -28.06
CA GLN A 912 -29.24 -18.49 -28.41
C GLN A 912 -30.48 -19.38 -28.58
N SER A 913 -31.52 -19.16 -27.77
CA SER A 913 -32.77 -19.93 -27.80
C SER A 913 -33.81 -19.38 -28.79
N GLY A 914 -33.65 -18.13 -29.23
CA GLY A 914 -34.64 -17.41 -30.04
C GLY A 914 -35.86 -16.89 -29.27
N ASP A 915 -35.80 -16.78 -27.93
CA ASP A 915 -36.92 -16.33 -27.09
C ASP A 915 -37.04 -14.80 -27.05
N GLY A 916 -37.92 -14.24 -27.88
CA GLY A 916 -38.15 -12.79 -27.95
C GLY A 916 -38.73 -12.15 -26.69
N ARG A 917 -39.45 -12.91 -25.83
CA ARG A 917 -39.96 -12.37 -24.56
C ARG A 917 -38.84 -12.25 -23.54
N MET A 918 -38.00 -13.28 -23.44
CA MET A 918 -36.81 -13.24 -22.59
C MET A 918 -35.85 -12.14 -23.04
N LEU A 919 -35.74 -11.90 -24.34
CA LEU A 919 -34.94 -10.80 -24.88
C LEU A 919 -35.45 -9.43 -24.42
N GLN A 920 -36.77 -9.18 -24.49
CA GLN A 920 -37.37 -7.95 -23.97
C GLN A 920 -37.16 -7.80 -22.46
N GLN A 921 -37.35 -8.87 -21.68
CA GLN A 921 -37.12 -8.87 -20.23
C GLN A 921 -35.68 -8.57 -19.85
N SER A 922 -34.71 -8.93 -20.71
CA SER A 922 -33.30 -8.65 -20.46
C SER A 922 -32.94 -7.16 -20.49
N GLY A 923 -33.79 -6.30 -21.04
CA GLY A 923 -33.50 -4.86 -21.22
C GLY A 923 -32.46 -4.53 -22.30
N ILE A 924 -31.76 -5.53 -22.85
CA ILE A 924 -30.66 -5.30 -23.81
C ILE A 924 -31.12 -4.64 -25.11
N THR A 925 -32.36 -4.88 -25.54
CA THR A 925 -32.87 -4.39 -26.82
C THR A 925 -32.92 -2.85 -26.87
N VAL A 926 -33.32 -2.21 -25.77
CA VAL A 926 -33.36 -0.73 -25.68
C VAL A 926 -31.95 -0.15 -25.80
N PHE A 927 -30.99 -0.79 -25.14
CA PHE A 927 -29.58 -0.42 -25.28
C PHE A 927 -29.10 -0.62 -26.72
N GLU A 928 -29.33 -1.79 -27.33
CA GLU A 928 -28.85 -2.10 -28.68
C GLU A 928 -29.40 -1.14 -29.73
N GLU A 929 -30.70 -0.80 -29.67
CA GLU A 929 -31.30 0.13 -30.62
C GLU A 929 -30.69 1.54 -30.54
N ASP A 930 -30.37 2.01 -29.34
CA ASP A 930 -29.74 3.31 -29.15
C ASP A 930 -28.25 3.26 -29.52
N PHE A 931 -27.57 2.20 -29.10
CA PHE A 931 -26.17 1.95 -29.37
C PHE A 931 -25.86 1.81 -30.87
N ILE A 932 -26.68 1.05 -31.60
CA ILE A 932 -26.55 0.86 -33.05
C ILE A 932 -26.85 2.16 -33.80
N ARG A 933 -27.86 2.93 -33.36
CA ARG A 933 -28.19 4.22 -33.98
C ARG A 933 -27.04 5.21 -33.84
N PHE A 934 -26.42 5.27 -32.67
CA PHE A 934 -25.24 6.08 -32.43
C PHE A 934 -24.04 5.62 -33.29
N THR A 935 -23.70 4.32 -33.23
CA THR A 935 -22.50 3.79 -33.90
C THR A 935 -22.63 3.68 -35.42
N LEU A 936 -23.70 3.09 -35.95
CA LEU A 936 -23.88 2.88 -37.39
C LEU A 936 -24.60 4.04 -38.08
N GLY A 937 -25.36 4.86 -37.36
CA GLY A 937 -26.03 6.05 -37.90
C GLY A 937 -25.13 7.28 -37.85
N GLU A 938 -24.98 7.88 -36.67
CA GLU A 938 -24.37 9.21 -36.49
C GLU A 938 -22.91 9.27 -36.97
N LEU A 939 -22.09 8.28 -36.62
CA LEU A 939 -20.67 8.23 -37.03
C LEU A 939 -20.51 8.03 -38.54
N THR A 940 -21.33 7.17 -39.15
CA THR A 940 -21.33 6.94 -40.60
C THR A 940 -21.72 8.20 -41.36
N ASP A 941 -22.74 8.92 -40.90
CA ASP A 941 -23.21 10.15 -41.56
C ASP A 941 -22.20 11.30 -41.41
N MET A 942 -21.41 11.33 -40.34
CA MET A 942 -20.28 12.27 -40.21
C MET A 942 -19.18 11.97 -41.23
N ALA A 943 -18.84 10.70 -41.39
CA ALA A 943 -17.83 10.25 -42.33
C ALA A 943 -18.24 10.49 -43.81
N GLU A 944 -19.51 10.22 -44.15
CA GLU A 944 -20.08 10.47 -45.48
C GLU A 944 -20.12 11.97 -45.82
N ARG A 945 -20.52 12.82 -44.86
CA ARG A 945 -20.47 14.28 -45.03
C ARG A 945 -19.06 14.78 -45.33
N SER A 946 -18.06 14.27 -44.61
CA SER A 946 -16.65 14.61 -44.83
C SER A 946 -16.15 14.19 -46.23
N ALA A 947 -16.57 13.02 -46.71
CA ALA A 947 -16.26 12.54 -48.06
C ALA A 947 -16.91 13.41 -49.15
N ARG A 948 -18.21 13.70 -49.01
CA ARG A 948 -18.97 14.53 -49.96
C ARG A 948 -18.42 15.95 -50.05
N GLN A 949 -17.95 16.50 -48.93
CA GLN A 949 -17.35 17.83 -48.88
C GLN A 949 -16.03 17.90 -49.67
N GLU A 950 -15.25 16.81 -49.72
CA GLU A 950 -14.02 16.72 -50.52
C GLU A 950 -14.33 16.72 -52.03
N LEU A 951 -15.31 15.92 -52.46
CA LEU A 951 -15.77 15.87 -53.85
C LEU A 951 -16.34 17.22 -54.31
N THR A 952 -17.09 17.89 -53.42
CA THR A 952 -17.67 19.21 -53.69
C THR A 952 -16.56 20.25 -53.91
N ARG A 953 -15.52 20.23 -53.07
CA ARG A 953 -14.35 21.11 -53.23
C ARG A 953 -13.62 20.90 -54.56
N ALA A 954 -13.36 19.64 -54.94
CA ALA A 954 -12.71 19.34 -56.21
C ALA A 954 -13.55 19.78 -57.43
N SER A 955 -14.86 19.52 -57.41
CA SER A 955 -15.78 19.95 -58.47
C SER A 955 -15.83 21.48 -58.60
N ALA A 956 -15.90 22.20 -57.48
CA ALA A 956 -15.92 23.66 -57.48
C ALA A 956 -14.62 24.25 -58.07
N GLN A 957 -13.47 23.66 -57.73
CA GLN A 957 -12.18 24.12 -58.24
C GLN A 957 -12.04 23.88 -59.76
N LEU A 958 -12.47 22.73 -60.27
CA LEU A 958 -12.53 22.49 -61.72
C LEU A 958 -13.46 23.47 -62.43
N GLN A 959 -14.62 23.77 -61.85
CA GLN A 959 -15.59 24.72 -62.40
C GLN A 959 -14.99 26.12 -62.54
N GLU A 960 -14.26 26.58 -61.51
CA GLU A 960 -13.59 27.87 -61.53
C GLU A 960 -12.53 27.91 -62.65
N TRP A 961 -11.69 26.89 -62.79
CA TRP A 961 -10.68 26.83 -63.86
C TRP A 961 -11.31 26.84 -65.25
N ILE A 962 -12.39 26.08 -65.47
CA ILE A 962 -13.12 26.07 -66.75
C ILE A 962 -13.70 27.46 -67.07
N GLY A 963 -14.31 28.12 -66.07
CA GLY A 963 -14.88 29.47 -66.23
C GLY A 963 -13.82 30.48 -66.67
N ARG A 964 -12.65 30.47 -66.00
CA ARG A 964 -11.53 31.38 -66.31
C ARG A 964 -10.95 31.18 -67.70
N SER A 965 -10.88 29.93 -68.18
CA SER A 965 -10.41 29.64 -69.54
C SER A 965 -11.36 30.12 -70.64
N GLN A 966 -12.62 30.46 -70.34
CA GLN A 966 -13.61 30.93 -71.31
C GLN A 966 -13.70 32.47 -71.43
N GLU A 967 -12.94 33.20 -70.62
CA GLU A 967 -12.89 34.67 -70.64
C GLU A 967 -12.06 35.22 -71.83
N SER A 968 -12.21 36.52 -72.11
CA SER A 968 -11.49 37.16 -73.22
C SER A 968 -9.97 37.20 -72.96
N GLU A 969 -9.15 37.19 -74.01
CA GLU A 969 -7.68 37.23 -73.87
C GLU A 969 -7.20 38.44 -73.04
N GLU A 970 -7.83 39.61 -73.21
CA GLU A 970 -7.53 40.82 -72.44
C GLU A 970 -7.85 40.66 -70.95
N GLN A 971 -8.95 39.98 -70.60
CA GLN A 971 -9.31 39.68 -69.21
C GLN A 971 -8.36 38.64 -68.61
N ARG A 972 -7.99 37.60 -69.37
CA ARG A 972 -7.08 36.54 -68.89
C ARG A 972 -5.67 37.06 -68.62
N GLN A 973 -5.12 37.93 -69.48
CA GLN A 973 -3.79 38.52 -69.25
C GLN A 973 -3.74 39.42 -68.01
N ALA A 974 -4.79 40.22 -67.79
CA ALA A 974 -4.90 41.05 -66.58
C ALA A 974 -4.96 40.18 -65.31
N GLN A 975 -5.82 39.15 -65.32
CA GLN A 975 -5.95 38.21 -64.20
C GLN A 975 -4.69 37.38 -63.94
N LEU A 976 -3.92 37.04 -64.98
CA LEU A 976 -2.64 36.34 -64.82
C LEU A 976 -1.61 37.21 -64.06
N GLY A 977 -1.57 38.51 -64.37
CA GLY A 977 -0.75 39.48 -63.64
C GLY A 977 -1.16 39.59 -62.16
N ASP A 978 -2.46 39.75 -61.91
CA ASP A 978 -3.03 39.83 -60.57
C ASP A 978 -2.80 38.55 -59.76
N LEU A 979 -2.95 37.37 -60.39
CA LEU A 979 -2.73 36.07 -59.77
C LEU A 979 -1.26 35.88 -59.33
N ASN A 980 -0.30 36.26 -60.19
CA ASN A 980 1.13 36.18 -59.87
C ASN A 980 1.49 37.06 -58.66
N ALA A 981 1.00 38.31 -58.65
CA ALA A 981 1.21 39.23 -57.54
C ALA A 981 0.55 38.70 -56.26
N ALA A 982 -0.72 38.28 -56.34
CA ALA A 982 -1.46 37.75 -55.20
C ALA A 982 -0.81 36.50 -54.59
N TYR A 983 -0.34 35.56 -55.41
CA TYR A 983 0.34 34.35 -54.95
C TYR A 983 1.68 34.67 -54.27
N SER A 984 2.50 35.53 -54.89
CA SER A 984 3.78 35.94 -54.30
C SER A 984 3.60 36.68 -52.98
N GLU A 985 2.62 37.60 -52.91
CA GLU A 985 2.29 38.30 -51.66
C GLU A 985 1.79 37.34 -50.59
N ALA A 986 0.89 36.42 -50.93
CA ALA A 986 0.33 35.47 -49.99
C ALA A 986 1.39 34.53 -49.40
N LEU A 987 2.31 34.01 -50.22
CA LEU A 987 3.42 33.18 -49.74
C LEU A 987 4.36 33.95 -48.81
N THR A 988 4.71 35.19 -49.18
CA THR A 988 5.57 36.04 -48.34
C THR A 988 4.90 36.29 -46.98
N MET A 989 3.59 36.58 -46.97
CA MET A 989 2.82 36.77 -45.75
C MET A 989 2.70 35.51 -44.88
N ILE A 990 2.74 34.31 -45.44
CA ILE A 990 2.68 33.06 -44.66
C ILE A 990 4.08 32.70 -44.13
N GLN A 991 5.12 32.92 -44.93
CA GLN A 991 6.52 32.63 -44.57
C GLN A 991 7.03 33.55 -43.46
N ASP A 992 6.74 34.85 -43.54
CA ASP A 992 7.24 35.85 -42.58
C ASP A 992 6.44 35.90 -41.27
N ARG A 993 5.30 35.20 -41.21
CA ARG A 993 4.38 35.26 -40.08
C ARG A 993 4.77 34.24 -39.03
N GLU A 994 5.66 34.59 -38.12
CA GLU A 994 5.79 33.82 -36.88
C GLU A 994 4.64 34.16 -35.93
N ALA A 995 4.15 33.18 -35.17
CA ALA A 995 3.24 33.46 -34.07
C ALA A 995 4.09 33.94 -32.89
N PRO A 996 4.15 35.24 -32.57
CA PRO A 996 4.94 35.68 -31.43
C PRO A 996 4.30 35.09 -30.15
N TYR A 997 5.13 34.67 -29.20
CA TYR A 997 4.73 34.22 -27.86
C TYR A 997 4.05 32.84 -27.73
N TRP A 998 3.92 32.02 -28.78
CA TRP A 998 3.29 30.68 -28.66
C TRP A 998 3.93 29.79 -27.59
N ARG A 999 5.26 29.88 -27.44
CA ARG A 999 6.00 29.10 -26.44
C ARG A 999 5.72 29.58 -25.01
N GLN A 1000 5.55 30.89 -24.81
CA GLN A 1000 5.19 31.45 -23.51
C GLN A 1000 3.76 31.06 -23.12
N GLU A 1001 2.83 31.08 -24.06
CA GLU A 1001 1.45 30.64 -23.83
C GLU A 1001 1.39 29.14 -23.54
N LEU A 1002 2.17 28.31 -24.24
CA LEU A 1002 2.30 26.88 -23.95
C LEU A 1002 2.87 26.62 -22.55
N THR A 1003 3.99 27.27 -22.20
CA THR A 1003 4.59 27.16 -20.86
C THR A 1003 3.57 27.57 -19.79
N LYS A 1004 2.90 28.70 -19.97
CA LYS A 1004 1.87 29.18 -19.03
C LYS A 1004 0.71 28.20 -18.88
N GLU A 1005 0.21 27.62 -19.98
CA GLU A 1005 -0.85 26.62 -19.95
C GLU A 1005 -0.41 25.36 -19.20
N ILE A 1006 0.80 24.85 -19.48
CA ILE A 1006 1.36 23.69 -18.78
C ILE A 1006 1.49 23.97 -17.28
N GLU A 1007 2.03 25.14 -16.91
CA GLU A 1007 2.16 25.57 -15.52
C GLU A 1007 0.83 25.65 -14.80
N GLU A 1008 -0.18 26.26 -15.43
CA GLU A 1008 -1.53 26.39 -14.85
C GLU A 1008 -2.20 25.02 -14.67
N LEU A 1009 -2.12 24.15 -15.68
CA LEU A 1009 -2.70 22.80 -15.61
C LEU A 1009 -2.04 21.96 -14.51
N LEU A 1010 -0.72 21.99 -14.41
CA LEU A 1010 0.04 21.27 -13.40
C LEU A 1010 -0.11 21.87 -11.99
N TYR A 1011 -0.30 23.19 -11.88
CA TYR A 1011 -0.67 23.84 -10.62
C TYR A 1011 -1.99 23.27 -10.07
N TYR A 1012 -3.00 23.09 -10.93
CA TYR A 1012 -4.26 22.49 -10.51
C TYR A 1012 -4.15 20.99 -10.20
N VAL A 1013 -3.21 20.26 -10.82
CA VAL A 1013 -2.90 18.87 -10.42
C VAL A 1013 -2.47 18.82 -8.97
N LYS A 1014 -1.49 19.66 -8.59
CA LYS A 1014 -1.03 19.76 -7.20
C LYS A 1014 -2.19 20.12 -6.27
N GLN A 1015 -2.99 21.12 -6.62
CA GLN A 1015 -4.08 21.58 -5.77
C GLN A 1015 -5.13 20.49 -5.51
N ARG A 1016 -5.54 19.74 -6.55
CA ARG A 1016 -6.48 18.62 -6.43
C ARG A 1016 -5.93 17.51 -5.55
N LEU A 1017 -4.66 17.16 -5.73
CA LEU A 1017 -4.01 16.12 -4.94
C LEU A 1017 -3.87 16.53 -3.46
N SER A 1018 -3.54 17.79 -3.18
CA SER A 1018 -3.53 18.33 -1.81
C SER A 1018 -4.92 18.23 -1.16
N PHE A 1019 -6.00 18.55 -1.89
CA PHE A 1019 -7.36 18.39 -1.35
C PHE A 1019 -7.73 16.92 -1.09
N ARG A 1020 -7.26 16.00 -1.95
CA ARG A 1020 -7.52 14.56 -1.83
C ARG A 1020 -6.60 13.87 -0.83
N PHE A 1021 -5.49 14.48 -0.43
CA PHE A 1021 -4.49 13.88 0.45
C PHE A 1021 -5.08 13.31 1.74
N GLY A 1022 -6.06 14.00 2.34
CA GLY A 1022 -6.74 13.52 3.54
C GLY A 1022 -7.48 12.20 3.38
N GLU A 1023 -8.06 11.96 2.21
CA GLU A 1023 -8.73 10.70 1.85
C GLU A 1023 -7.68 9.59 1.68
N LEU A 1024 -6.66 9.82 0.87
CA LEU A 1024 -5.57 8.85 0.62
C LEU A 1024 -4.83 8.49 1.91
N TYR A 1025 -4.60 9.48 2.79
CA TYR A 1025 -4.04 9.29 4.12
C TYR A 1025 -4.91 8.39 4.98
N SER A 1026 -6.23 8.62 4.99
CA SER A 1026 -7.16 7.82 5.79
C SER A 1026 -7.27 6.39 5.28
N MET A 1027 -7.08 6.17 3.97
CA MET A 1027 -7.02 4.83 3.38
C MET A 1027 -5.75 4.08 3.78
N ALA A 1028 -4.59 4.75 3.80
CA ALA A 1028 -3.33 4.12 4.20
C ALA A 1028 -3.22 3.90 5.73
N PHE A 1029 -3.65 4.88 6.52
CA PHE A 1029 -3.64 4.86 7.98
C PHE A 1029 -5.06 4.65 8.50
N ASN A 1030 -5.47 3.38 8.57
CA ASN A 1030 -6.80 2.94 9.01
C ASN A 1030 -6.69 1.95 10.19
N PRO A 1031 -7.77 1.72 10.96
CA PRO A 1031 -7.71 0.87 12.15
C PRO A 1031 -7.15 -0.53 11.87
N SER A 1032 -7.50 -1.14 10.73
CA SER A 1032 -6.98 -2.46 10.33
C SER A 1032 -5.50 -2.47 9.94
N SER A 1033 -4.95 -1.38 9.39
CA SER A 1033 -3.54 -1.34 9.00
C SER A 1033 -2.60 -1.14 10.21
N LEU A 1034 -3.15 -0.73 11.36
CA LEU A 1034 -2.42 -0.46 12.60
C LEU A 1034 -2.90 -1.31 13.79
N GLN A 1035 -3.50 -2.49 13.53
CA GLN A 1035 -3.87 -3.44 14.60
C GLN A 1035 -2.63 -3.99 15.32
N ASP A 1036 -2.78 -4.22 16.62
CA ASP A 1036 -1.73 -4.74 17.51
C ASP A 1036 -1.87 -6.27 17.64
N ASP A 1037 -1.67 -6.97 16.53
CA ASP A 1037 -1.72 -8.43 16.41
C ASP A 1037 -0.37 -9.10 16.72
N GLY A 1038 0.49 -8.45 17.51
CA GLY A 1038 1.82 -8.91 17.88
C GLY A 1038 2.91 -8.61 16.83
N ARG A 1039 2.57 -7.86 15.77
CA ARG A 1039 3.53 -7.30 14.81
C ARG A 1039 4.19 -6.05 15.40
N ASP A 1040 5.46 -5.80 15.07
CA ASP A 1040 6.13 -4.56 15.47
C ASP A 1040 5.36 -3.37 14.87
N ILE A 1041 4.78 -2.52 15.73
CA ILE A 1041 4.04 -1.33 15.31
C ILE A 1041 4.85 -0.42 14.37
N LYS A 1042 6.19 -0.43 14.51
CA LYS A 1042 7.08 0.28 13.60
C LYS A 1042 6.99 -0.26 12.18
N GLN A 1043 6.84 -1.57 12.03
CA GLN A 1043 6.64 -2.23 10.74
C GLN A 1043 5.24 -1.94 10.16
N ALA A 1044 4.21 -1.86 11.01
CA ALA A 1044 2.86 -1.47 10.57
C ALA A 1044 2.81 -0.01 10.10
N LEU A 1045 3.43 0.92 10.84
CA LEU A 1045 3.61 2.32 10.43
C LEU A 1045 4.45 2.44 9.15
N ARG A 1046 5.50 1.64 9.01
CA ARG A 1046 6.31 1.55 7.78
C ARG A 1046 5.48 1.08 6.59
N SER A 1047 4.62 0.09 6.80
CA SER A 1047 3.75 -0.44 5.75
C SER A 1047 2.70 0.60 5.34
N SER A 1048 2.08 1.28 6.31
CA SER A 1048 1.13 2.38 6.07
C SER A 1048 1.80 3.57 5.35
N TRP A 1049 3.07 3.85 5.68
CA TRP A 1049 3.89 4.83 4.95
C TRP A 1049 4.06 4.46 3.48
N PHE A 1050 4.53 3.24 3.19
CA PHE A 1050 4.72 2.81 1.81
C PHE A 1050 3.41 2.77 1.03
N GLU A 1051 2.32 2.39 1.70
CA GLU A 1051 0.98 2.42 1.11
C GLU A 1051 0.55 3.85 0.77
N LEU A 1052 0.79 4.81 1.67
CA LEU A 1052 0.50 6.22 1.38
C LEU A 1052 1.33 6.73 0.19
N VAL A 1053 2.64 6.45 0.17
CA VAL A 1053 3.51 6.80 -0.96
C VAL A 1053 3.00 6.19 -2.27
N ARG A 1054 2.55 4.92 -2.23
CA ARG A 1054 1.96 4.22 -3.38
C ARG A 1054 0.68 4.91 -3.85
N LEU A 1055 -0.26 5.16 -2.95
CA LEU A 1055 -1.55 5.79 -3.26
C LEU A 1055 -1.35 7.19 -3.85
N VAL A 1056 -0.51 8.02 -3.24
CA VAL A 1056 -0.23 9.38 -3.72
C VAL A 1056 0.53 9.36 -5.05
N SER A 1057 1.53 8.49 -5.19
CA SER A 1057 2.26 8.34 -6.47
C SER A 1057 1.32 7.95 -7.58
N TYR A 1058 0.49 6.93 -7.35
CA TYR A 1058 -0.49 6.47 -8.32
C TYR A 1058 -1.43 7.60 -8.73
N ASP A 1059 -2.02 8.29 -7.75
CA ASP A 1059 -2.99 9.36 -8.03
C ASP A 1059 -2.36 10.53 -8.78
N LEU A 1060 -1.13 10.91 -8.42
CA LEU A 1060 -0.37 11.95 -9.08
C LEU A 1060 -0.02 11.58 -10.53
N SER A 1061 0.48 10.35 -10.77
CA SER A 1061 0.77 9.88 -12.12
C SER A 1061 -0.48 9.91 -13.01
N GLN A 1062 -1.64 9.52 -12.47
CA GLN A 1062 -2.90 9.59 -13.21
C GLN A 1062 -3.33 11.03 -13.53
N GLU A 1063 -3.19 11.97 -12.57
CA GLU A 1063 -3.51 13.39 -12.80
C GLU A 1063 -2.57 14.06 -13.82
N VAL A 1064 -1.28 13.72 -13.78
CA VAL A 1064 -0.29 14.21 -14.76
C VAL A 1064 -0.56 13.60 -16.14
N LEU A 1065 -0.89 12.30 -16.21
CA LEU A 1065 -1.29 11.65 -17.46
C LEU A 1065 -2.56 12.29 -18.04
N ALA A 1066 -3.60 12.54 -17.23
CA ALA A 1066 -4.79 13.27 -17.66
C ALA A 1066 -4.46 14.69 -18.17
N THR A 1067 -3.46 15.35 -17.58
CA THR A 1067 -3.00 16.67 -17.99
C THR A 1067 -2.36 16.67 -19.37
N THR A 1068 -1.69 15.59 -19.77
CA THR A 1068 -1.17 15.46 -21.14
C THR A 1068 -2.26 15.63 -22.20
N LEU A 1069 -3.45 15.06 -22.00
CA LEU A 1069 -4.57 15.22 -22.93
C LEU A 1069 -5.07 16.66 -23.01
N ARG A 1070 -5.08 17.38 -21.89
CA ARG A 1070 -5.47 18.79 -21.86
C ARG A 1070 -4.46 19.65 -22.61
N ILE A 1071 -3.17 19.36 -22.45
CA ILE A 1071 -2.09 20.01 -23.21
C ILE A 1071 -2.24 19.71 -24.70
N GLU A 1072 -2.42 18.46 -25.11
CA GLU A 1072 -2.61 18.08 -26.51
C GLU A 1072 -3.87 18.72 -27.12
N SER A 1073 -4.98 18.78 -26.38
CA SER A 1073 -6.20 19.48 -26.78
C SER A 1073 -5.97 20.98 -26.97
N TYR A 1074 -5.24 21.62 -26.06
CA TYR A 1074 -4.82 23.02 -26.19
C TYR A 1074 -3.95 23.23 -27.44
N LEU A 1075 -2.95 22.38 -27.66
CA LEU A 1075 -2.06 22.45 -28.83
C LEU A 1075 -2.85 22.32 -30.13
N ASN A 1076 -3.77 21.36 -30.21
CA ASN A 1076 -4.66 21.18 -31.35
C ASN A 1076 -5.51 22.42 -31.61
N LYS A 1077 -6.15 22.99 -30.58
CA LYS A 1077 -6.94 24.23 -30.69
C LYS A 1077 -6.08 25.41 -31.16
N SER A 1078 -4.86 25.54 -30.63
CA SER A 1078 -3.91 26.57 -31.01
C SER A 1078 -3.48 26.43 -32.48
N LEU A 1079 -3.06 25.22 -32.89
CA LEU A 1079 -2.69 24.93 -34.28
C LEU A 1079 -3.86 25.12 -35.25
N ALA A 1080 -5.07 24.70 -34.89
CA ALA A 1080 -6.27 24.93 -35.71
C ALA A 1080 -6.54 26.42 -35.93
N LYS A 1081 -6.40 27.24 -34.88
CA LYS A 1081 -6.54 28.69 -34.98
C LYS A 1081 -5.45 29.30 -35.87
N GLN A 1082 -4.20 28.84 -35.76
CA GLN A 1082 -3.09 29.31 -36.59
C GLN A 1082 -3.27 28.90 -38.05
N PHE A 1083 -3.73 27.67 -38.29
CA PHE A 1083 -4.04 27.15 -39.62
C PHE A 1083 -5.15 27.95 -40.30
N ALA A 1084 -6.29 28.13 -39.63
CA ALA A 1084 -7.41 28.94 -40.14
C ALA A 1084 -7.00 30.40 -40.41
N SER A 1085 -6.08 30.93 -39.59
CA SER A 1085 -5.52 32.27 -39.78
C SER A 1085 -4.62 32.37 -41.02
N ASP A 1086 -3.83 31.34 -41.34
CA ASP A 1086 -3.02 31.31 -42.58
C ASP A 1086 -3.91 31.08 -43.81
N GLU A 1087 -4.90 30.20 -43.70
CA GLU A 1087 -5.89 29.97 -44.74
C GLU A 1087 -6.70 31.23 -45.05
N ALA A 1088 -7.08 32.02 -44.03
CA ALA A 1088 -7.73 33.31 -44.22
C ALA A 1088 -6.84 34.32 -44.98
N VAL A 1089 -5.52 34.26 -44.80
CA VAL A 1089 -4.58 35.08 -45.60
C VAL A 1089 -4.61 34.64 -47.06
N LEU A 1090 -4.54 33.32 -47.31
CA LEU A 1090 -4.70 32.77 -48.67
C LEU A 1090 -6.01 33.23 -49.30
N HIS A 1091 -7.15 33.09 -48.62
CA HIS A 1091 -8.44 33.58 -49.15
C HIS A 1091 -8.48 35.09 -49.39
N SER A 1092 -7.85 35.89 -48.52
CA SER A 1092 -7.86 37.36 -48.65
C SER A 1092 -7.05 37.87 -49.84
N ARG A 1093 -6.05 37.10 -50.30
CA ARG A 1093 -5.19 37.45 -51.44
C ARG A 1093 -5.58 36.69 -52.71
N MET A 1094 -5.89 35.42 -52.56
CA MET A 1094 -6.32 34.49 -53.60
C MET A 1094 -7.79 34.13 -53.35
N ALA A 1095 -8.71 35.00 -53.75
CA ALA A 1095 -10.15 34.85 -53.46
C ALA A 1095 -10.76 33.51 -53.91
N THR A 1096 -10.17 32.87 -54.92
CA THR A 1096 -10.60 31.60 -55.50
C THR A 1096 -9.93 30.37 -54.90
N TYR A 1097 -9.05 30.54 -53.90
CA TYR A 1097 -8.43 29.42 -53.19
C TYR A 1097 -9.53 28.56 -52.53
N PRO A 1098 -9.56 27.23 -52.75
CA PRO A 1098 -10.66 26.37 -52.31
C PRO A 1098 -10.63 26.04 -50.81
N GLY A 1099 -9.54 26.36 -50.11
CA GLY A 1099 -9.33 25.92 -48.73
C GLY A 1099 -8.95 24.44 -48.63
N MET A 1100 -8.52 24.03 -47.44
CA MET A 1100 -8.16 22.65 -47.14
C MET A 1100 -8.63 22.26 -45.74
N ASP A 1101 -8.96 20.97 -45.55
CA ASP A 1101 -9.31 20.51 -44.21
C ASP A 1101 -8.11 20.62 -43.28
N TYR A 1102 -8.38 21.02 -42.03
CA TYR A 1102 -7.39 21.06 -40.98
C TYR A 1102 -6.85 19.64 -40.71
N PRO A 1103 -5.57 19.35 -40.99
CA PRO A 1103 -4.97 18.08 -40.67
C PRO A 1103 -4.65 18.05 -39.18
N VAL A 1104 -5.51 17.39 -38.40
CA VAL A 1104 -5.33 17.23 -36.94
C VAL A 1104 -4.03 16.47 -36.68
N PRO A 1105 -3.02 17.08 -36.04
CA PRO A 1105 -1.78 16.40 -35.70
C PRO A 1105 -2.00 15.33 -34.62
N ALA A 1106 -1.31 14.20 -34.77
CA ALA A 1106 -1.21 13.21 -33.70
C ALA A 1106 0.00 13.53 -32.83
N PHE A 1107 -0.22 13.83 -31.55
CA PHE A 1107 0.85 14.04 -30.58
C PHE A 1107 1.26 12.71 -29.94
N ARG A 1108 2.57 12.55 -29.76
CA ARG A 1108 3.13 11.49 -28.93
C ARG A 1108 3.07 11.95 -27.48
N THR A 1109 2.28 11.23 -26.69
CA THR A 1109 2.16 11.48 -25.25
C THR A 1109 3.48 11.06 -24.57
N PRO A 1110 4.15 11.98 -23.85
CA PRO A 1110 5.35 11.66 -23.08
C PRO A 1110 5.05 10.58 -22.03
N GLN A 1111 6.03 9.72 -21.72
CA GLN A 1111 5.83 8.68 -20.73
C GLN A 1111 5.79 9.29 -19.33
N VAL A 1112 4.64 9.18 -18.66
CA VAL A 1112 4.51 9.46 -17.22
C VAL A 1112 4.92 8.19 -16.48
N ARG A 1113 6.22 8.03 -16.23
CA ARG A 1113 6.75 6.92 -15.43
C ARG A 1113 7.50 7.49 -14.26
N GLU A 1114 6.91 7.48 -13.08
CA GLU A 1114 7.64 7.59 -11.82
C GLU A 1114 6.74 7.44 -10.60
N GLN A 1115 7.28 6.79 -9.56
CA GLN A 1115 6.85 7.03 -8.18
C GLN A 1115 7.40 8.39 -7.74
N ILE A 1116 6.70 9.09 -6.84
CA ILE A 1116 7.32 10.25 -6.21
C ILE A 1116 8.61 9.80 -5.52
N GLU A 1117 9.66 10.62 -5.61
CA GLU A 1117 10.91 10.42 -4.86
C GLU A 1117 10.68 10.78 -3.39
N ALA A 1118 9.86 9.98 -2.70
CA ALA A 1118 9.68 10.10 -1.26
C ALA A 1118 10.95 9.64 -0.55
N GLY A 1119 11.33 10.35 0.51
CA GLY A 1119 12.40 9.93 1.40
C GLY A 1119 12.11 8.57 2.06
N GLU A 1120 13.14 7.95 2.64
CA GLU A 1120 12.94 6.73 3.44
C GLU A 1120 11.94 6.97 4.58
N ALA A 1121 11.21 5.92 4.94
CA ALA A 1121 10.28 5.96 6.05
C ALA A 1121 11.03 6.30 7.35
N ASP A 1122 10.92 7.53 7.84
CA ASP A 1122 11.46 7.91 9.15
C ASP A 1122 10.56 7.33 10.24
N ILE A 1123 10.82 6.07 10.57
CA ILE A 1123 10.07 5.30 11.56
C ILE A 1123 10.07 5.98 12.93
N LYS A 1124 11.15 6.68 13.30
CA LYS A 1124 11.22 7.40 14.58
C LYS A 1124 10.24 8.56 14.58
N ARG A 1125 10.19 9.33 13.49
CA ARG A 1125 9.24 10.43 13.32
C ARG A 1125 7.80 9.94 13.26
N LEU A 1126 7.50 8.90 12.47
CA LEU A 1126 6.16 8.31 12.38
C LEU A 1126 5.68 7.78 13.74
N ALA A 1127 6.53 7.03 14.44
CA ALA A 1127 6.23 6.51 15.78
C ALA A 1127 6.03 7.61 16.82
N GLY A 1128 6.63 8.79 16.64
CA GLY A 1128 6.45 9.95 17.52
C GLY A 1128 5.02 10.50 17.56
N TYR A 1129 4.23 10.29 16.49
CA TYR A 1129 2.81 10.68 16.44
C TYR A 1129 1.85 9.53 16.78
N TYR A 1130 2.37 8.32 16.93
CA TYR A 1130 1.59 7.13 17.22
C TYR A 1130 1.86 6.67 18.67
N ARG A 1131 0.89 6.94 19.54
CA ARG A 1131 0.87 6.40 20.91
C ARG A 1131 0.21 5.02 20.94
N ASN A 1132 -1.02 4.93 20.45
CA ASN A 1132 -1.80 3.70 20.30
C ASN A 1132 -2.93 3.92 19.32
N ALA A 1133 -3.61 2.85 18.93
CA ALA A 1133 -4.74 2.91 18.02
C ALA A 1133 -5.82 3.90 18.50
N LYS A 1134 -6.23 3.85 19.78
CA LYS A 1134 -7.26 4.74 20.32
C LYS A 1134 -6.86 6.22 20.27
N ALA A 1135 -5.71 6.61 20.83
CA ALA A 1135 -5.27 8.02 20.82
C ALA A 1135 -4.88 8.51 19.41
N PHE A 1136 -4.50 7.60 18.52
CA PHE A 1136 -4.23 7.94 17.13
C PHE A 1136 -5.53 8.20 16.37
N PHE A 1137 -6.50 7.27 16.41
CA PHE A 1137 -7.74 7.35 15.63
C PHE A 1137 -8.83 8.22 16.28
N GLU A 1138 -8.98 8.19 17.60
CA GLU A 1138 -9.97 8.96 18.37
C GLU A 1138 -9.41 10.27 18.93
N GLY A 1139 -8.07 10.42 18.98
CA GLY A 1139 -7.39 11.62 19.46
C GLY A 1139 -6.77 12.49 18.35
N GLU A 1140 -5.89 13.42 18.71
CA GLU A 1140 -5.26 14.34 17.74
C GLU A 1140 -4.12 13.71 16.93
N GLY A 1141 -3.71 12.47 17.23
CA GLY A 1141 -2.52 11.82 16.64
C GLY A 1141 -2.61 11.67 15.12
N LYS A 1142 -3.73 11.13 14.61
CA LYS A 1142 -4.01 10.98 13.16
C LYS A 1142 -3.99 12.34 12.45
N GLN A 1143 -4.58 13.37 13.05
CA GLN A 1143 -4.64 14.71 12.45
C GLN A 1143 -3.27 15.41 12.44
N LYS A 1144 -2.49 15.30 13.52
CA LYS A 1144 -1.13 15.84 13.61
C LYS A 1144 -0.21 15.16 12.60
N LEU A 1145 -0.19 13.83 12.57
CA LEU A 1145 0.63 13.09 11.60
C LEU A 1145 0.23 13.45 10.17
N ARG A 1146 -1.08 13.49 9.87
CA ARG A 1146 -1.58 13.94 8.57
C ARG A 1146 -0.99 15.29 8.18
N SER A 1147 -1.09 16.31 9.03
CA SER A 1147 -0.62 17.67 8.70
C SER A 1147 0.88 17.73 8.38
N VAL A 1148 1.68 16.92 9.10
CA VAL A 1148 3.13 16.84 8.94
C VAL A 1148 3.47 16.13 7.63
N LEU A 1149 2.82 14.99 7.35
CA LEU A 1149 3.03 14.26 6.10
C LEU A 1149 2.51 15.06 4.91
N GLU A 1150 1.39 15.75 5.03
CA GLU A 1150 0.83 16.59 3.97
C GLU A 1150 1.83 17.68 3.54
N THR A 1151 2.60 18.23 4.49
CA THR A 1151 3.66 19.19 4.20
C THR A 1151 4.82 18.55 3.43
N ASP A 1152 5.29 17.38 3.85
CA ASP A 1152 6.37 16.65 3.17
C ASP A 1152 5.96 16.25 1.74
N PHE A 1153 4.77 15.65 1.60
CA PHE A 1153 4.22 15.22 0.32
C PHE A 1153 3.97 16.40 -0.61
N ASN A 1154 3.52 17.55 -0.12
CA ASN A 1154 3.40 18.76 -0.96
C ASN A 1154 4.74 19.19 -1.57
N GLY A 1155 5.86 18.96 -0.88
CA GLY A 1155 7.21 19.17 -1.40
C GLY A 1155 7.59 18.16 -2.49
N TRP A 1156 7.32 16.88 -2.27
CA TRP A 1156 7.61 15.82 -3.27
C TRP A 1156 6.71 15.89 -4.49
N ILE A 1157 5.43 16.21 -4.31
CA ILE A 1157 4.48 16.49 -5.39
C ILE A 1157 4.97 17.67 -6.22
N GLN A 1158 5.50 18.74 -5.58
CA GLN A 1158 6.05 19.88 -6.31
C GLN A 1158 7.25 19.48 -7.17
N LEU A 1159 8.21 18.71 -6.62
CA LEU A 1159 9.36 18.23 -7.39
C LEU A 1159 8.94 17.36 -8.58
N PHE A 1160 7.99 16.45 -8.37
CA PHE A 1160 7.44 15.60 -9.42
C PHE A 1160 6.79 16.44 -10.53
N VAL A 1161 5.99 17.42 -10.15
CA VAL A 1161 5.31 18.34 -11.08
C VAL A 1161 6.32 19.20 -11.85
N ASP A 1162 7.33 19.74 -11.18
CA ASP A 1162 8.36 20.60 -11.81
C ASP A 1162 9.18 19.83 -12.84
N LYS A 1163 9.52 18.57 -12.54
CA LYS A 1163 10.21 17.68 -13.49
C LYS A 1163 9.36 17.44 -14.74
N HIS A 1164 8.09 17.04 -14.57
CA HIS A 1164 7.21 16.79 -15.71
C HIS A 1164 6.88 18.07 -16.49
N ARG A 1165 6.86 19.24 -15.84
CA ARG A 1165 6.75 20.53 -16.53
C ARG A 1165 7.88 20.70 -17.53
N GLU A 1166 9.13 20.53 -17.11
CA GLU A 1166 10.31 20.71 -17.99
C GLU A 1166 10.31 19.71 -19.15
N GLU A 1167 9.94 18.45 -18.89
CA GLU A 1167 9.80 17.42 -19.91
C GLU A 1167 8.70 17.75 -20.91
N PHE A 1168 7.50 18.13 -20.44
CA PHE A 1168 6.37 18.49 -21.29
C PHE A 1168 6.65 19.72 -22.13
N GLU A 1169 7.25 20.77 -21.55
CA GLU A 1169 7.64 21.96 -22.29
C GLU A 1169 8.62 21.63 -23.41
N THR A 1170 9.57 20.73 -23.16
CA THR A 1170 10.58 20.35 -24.15
C THR A 1170 9.97 19.50 -25.27
N GLU A 1171 9.27 18.42 -24.92
CA GLU A 1171 8.72 17.48 -25.89
C GLU A 1171 7.58 18.09 -26.71
N TYR A 1172 6.62 18.77 -26.07
CA TYR A 1172 5.50 19.36 -26.79
C TYR A 1172 5.89 20.58 -27.61
N ALA A 1173 6.89 21.37 -27.19
CA ALA A 1173 7.41 22.44 -28.04
C ALA A 1173 8.03 21.91 -29.32
N ALA A 1174 8.80 20.81 -29.25
CA ALA A 1174 9.38 20.17 -30.42
C ALA A 1174 8.29 19.64 -31.36
N GLN A 1175 7.30 18.93 -30.82
CA GLN A 1175 6.18 18.41 -31.60
C GLN A 1175 5.30 19.51 -32.21
N TYR A 1176 5.08 20.63 -31.50
CA TYR A 1176 4.33 21.78 -32.01
C TYR A 1176 5.04 22.43 -33.21
N VAL A 1177 6.37 22.61 -33.13
CA VAL A 1177 7.15 23.16 -34.24
C VAL A 1177 7.08 22.25 -35.47
N GLU A 1178 7.26 20.94 -35.28
CA GLU A 1178 7.14 19.95 -36.35
C GLU A 1178 5.73 19.98 -36.98
N ALA A 1179 4.68 19.94 -36.16
CA ALA A 1179 3.30 20.00 -36.63
C ALA A 1179 2.99 21.31 -37.37
N ARG A 1180 3.48 22.45 -36.86
CA ARG A 1180 3.28 23.76 -37.49
C ARG A 1180 4.00 23.87 -38.82
N GLN A 1181 5.22 23.34 -38.91
CA GLN A 1181 5.99 23.30 -40.14
C GLN A 1181 5.30 22.42 -41.19
N ASN A 1182 4.83 21.23 -40.79
CA ASN A 1182 4.08 20.33 -41.67
C ASN A 1182 2.80 21.00 -42.19
N GLN A 1183 2.04 21.68 -41.32
CA GLN A 1183 0.84 22.42 -41.72
C GLN A 1183 1.11 23.55 -42.72
N ARG A 1184 2.19 24.32 -42.51
CA ARG A 1184 2.61 25.36 -43.45
C ARG A 1184 3.04 24.76 -44.79
N SER A 1185 3.84 23.70 -44.75
CA SER A 1185 4.26 23.00 -45.97
C SER A 1185 3.04 22.54 -46.78
N LEU A 1186 2.05 21.92 -46.14
CA LEU A 1186 0.81 21.50 -46.79
C LEU A 1186 0.01 22.68 -47.37
N LEU A 1187 -0.15 23.78 -46.62
CA LEU A 1187 -0.83 24.99 -47.11
C LEU A 1187 -0.10 25.62 -48.30
N THR A 1188 1.22 25.72 -48.24
CA THR A 1188 2.03 26.28 -49.33
C THR A 1188 2.06 25.38 -50.56
N GLU A 1189 2.08 24.06 -50.39
CA GLU A 1189 1.97 23.08 -51.48
C GLU A 1189 0.59 23.19 -52.14
N SER A 1190 -0.49 23.23 -51.35
CA SER A 1190 -1.86 23.42 -51.84
C SER A 1190 -2.04 24.76 -52.57
N ALA A 1191 -1.48 25.86 -52.05
CA ALA A 1191 -1.53 27.16 -52.71
C ALA A 1191 -0.75 27.17 -54.03
N ALA A 1192 0.42 26.51 -54.08
CA ALA A 1192 1.23 26.35 -55.28
C ALA A 1192 0.51 25.54 -56.36
N GLU A 1193 -0.15 24.45 -55.96
CA GLU A 1193 -0.98 23.63 -56.82
C GLU A 1193 -2.15 24.45 -57.40
N HIS A 1194 -2.89 25.18 -56.56
CA HIS A 1194 -3.98 26.06 -57.02
C HIS A 1194 -3.49 27.15 -57.99
N TYR A 1195 -2.35 27.78 -57.67
CA TYR A 1195 -1.72 28.77 -58.54
C TYR A 1195 -1.37 28.19 -59.90
N GLU A 1196 -0.71 27.03 -59.95
CA GLU A 1196 -0.28 26.42 -61.21
C GLU A 1196 -1.47 25.96 -62.07
N GLY A 1197 -2.53 25.47 -61.42
CA GLY A 1197 -3.80 25.13 -62.08
C GLY A 1197 -4.48 26.34 -62.69
N MET A 1198 -4.61 27.43 -61.93
CA MET A 1198 -5.22 28.68 -62.38
C MET A 1198 -4.39 29.35 -63.49
N LYS A 1199 -3.06 29.37 -63.35
CA LYS A 1199 -2.13 29.86 -64.36
C LYS A 1199 -2.27 29.08 -65.66
N SER A 1200 -2.30 27.76 -65.60
CA SER A 1200 -2.49 26.91 -66.77
C SER A 1200 -3.83 27.18 -67.45
N ALA A 1201 -4.89 27.40 -66.67
CA ALA A 1201 -6.24 27.74 -67.16
C ALA A 1201 -6.27 29.09 -67.90
N LEU A 1202 -5.62 30.12 -67.34
CA LEU A 1202 -5.53 31.46 -67.94
C LEU A 1202 -4.64 31.47 -69.19
N GLU A 1203 -3.58 30.66 -69.22
CA GLU A 1203 -2.67 30.49 -70.36
C GLU A 1203 -3.22 29.55 -71.47
N MET A 1204 -4.43 28.99 -71.29
CA MET A 1204 -5.04 27.97 -72.16
C MET A 1204 -4.15 26.73 -72.40
N LYS A 1205 -3.32 26.37 -71.41
CA LYS A 1205 -2.48 25.17 -71.45
C LYS A 1205 -3.20 23.92 -70.94
N VAL A 1206 -4.47 24.03 -70.58
CA VAL A 1206 -5.29 22.92 -70.09
C VAL A 1206 -6.24 22.42 -71.17
N ASP A 1207 -6.41 21.12 -71.25
CA ASP A 1207 -7.43 20.49 -72.10
C ASP A 1207 -8.83 20.77 -71.51
N LEU A 1208 -9.48 21.81 -72.05
CA LEU A 1208 -10.77 22.32 -71.60
C LEU A 1208 -11.88 21.26 -71.73
N ASN A 1209 -11.83 20.44 -72.79
CA ASN A 1209 -12.78 19.33 -72.97
C ASN A 1209 -12.53 18.23 -71.93
N GLY A 1210 -11.27 17.91 -71.66
CA GLY A 1210 -10.87 16.95 -70.63
C GLY A 1210 -11.27 17.39 -69.22
N LEU A 1211 -11.11 18.67 -68.86
CA LEU A 1211 -11.55 19.20 -67.57
C LEU A 1211 -13.08 19.19 -67.42
N GLN A 1212 -13.83 19.59 -68.45
CA GLN A 1212 -15.29 19.55 -68.43
C GLN A 1212 -15.81 18.12 -68.27
N GLN A 1213 -15.20 17.14 -68.94
CA GLN A 1213 -15.56 15.73 -68.76
C GLN A 1213 -15.30 15.25 -67.33
N LYS A 1214 -14.12 15.56 -66.76
CA LYS A 1214 -13.76 15.21 -65.38
C LYS A 1214 -14.70 15.87 -64.36
N GLN A 1215 -15.04 17.16 -64.54
CA GLN A 1215 -15.99 17.88 -63.69
C GLN A 1215 -17.39 17.26 -63.74
N ILE A 1216 -17.90 16.93 -64.93
CA ILE A 1216 -19.21 16.25 -65.09
C ILE A 1216 -19.19 14.88 -64.40
N GLN A 1217 -18.08 14.13 -64.51
CA GLN A 1217 -17.92 12.83 -63.85
C GLN A 1217 -17.94 12.96 -62.32
N ILE A 1218 -17.20 13.92 -61.76
CA ILE A 1218 -17.23 14.19 -60.30
C ILE A 1218 -18.61 14.70 -59.87
N GLY A 1219 -19.26 15.55 -60.67
CA GLY A 1219 -20.64 16.01 -60.42
C GLY A 1219 -21.63 14.85 -60.32
N LYS A 1220 -21.51 13.84 -61.18
CA LYS A 1220 -22.31 12.60 -61.12
C LYS A 1220 -22.03 11.75 -59.88
N MET A 1221 -20.87 11.89 -59.22
CA MET A 1221 -20.56 11.19 -57.96
C MET A 1221 -21.18 11.88 -56.74
N LEU A 1222 -21.53 13.18 -56.87
CA LEU A 1222 -22.20 13.99 -55.85
C LEU A 1222 -23.73 13.84 -55.88
N GLU A 1223 -24.30 13.54 -57.05
CA GLU A 1223 -25.69 13.10 -57.24
C GLU A 1223 -25.89 11.68 -56.69
#